data_AF-A0A1Y1LQN7-F1
#
_entry.id   AF-A0A1Y1LQN7-F1
#
_cell.length_a   1.000
_cell.length_b   1.000
_cell.length_c   1.000
_cell.angle_alpha   90.00
_cell.angle_beta   90.00
_cell.angle_gamma   90.00
#
_symmetry.space_group_name_H-M   'P 1'
#
loop_
_entity.id
_entity.type
_entity.pdbx_description
1 polymer ?
#
loop_
_entity_poly.entity_id
_entity_poly.type
_entity_poly.pdbx_seq_one_letter_code
_entity_poly.pdbx_strand_id
1 'polypeptide(L)'
;AKSVWLTRLQYAFQDANNLYFVMEYFPGGDLSGLLQRQGGTVPESAASFYLAELVLAVHDLHTMGYVHRDIKPENILLDRCGHIKLADFGSSARLDSRGFVNEGVPVGTPDYIAPEVLQCMDSNAKKMGYQISCDYWSIGVLAYHLTVGSTPFSDPNTAETYSKIMNYTNGLKFPPDIVLSQSFVSFVKCLLCDATKRLNYETALKHPLFKNIDFNGIRDQVPPYVPKIESNDDTSNFCDVPRKKNEPNIDNFKTKTQFSGKNLPFVGFTFTRDVCDLKYAYDSKSERSVTKIEEELQNELKALQRQLMKSKEAAGELQSLERKVAERGHKLESLESLRNKLERDLANSIAECGALKRTLELERKDRLNLEHKALELIKSAKQKWENSEKTKVDGLKLEVAQQKEKIQQLASTNALLNEQLQHALQMQHKHKDSIETVEHLNRKSIIGLETRLEKITLETQNQMSAIESKLRDETHQKNLLQTELSACRASERSLSEKLKASEENCGHLLIKLESNQKTIRELEYKIEILGETAKTIDEQKAKTRALEDEMVKLRNEKVVAEWEQKFKVEKEANANLQKQIKELKEELNTSIASRNSLVEQQKLNYNQHLKEVQDQLSRTLEEANQLEVKLQEAKSVELNTKLKVQTLEDLLQRLESGVSKLESDSDKESVLKEQVARLE
;
A
#
# COMPACT_ATOMS: atom_id res chain seq x y z
N ALA A 1 -32.35 17.59 -21.44
CA ALA A 1 -32.38 16.80 -22.68
C ALA A 1 -32.37 15.31 -22.32
N LYS A 2 -33.12 14.46 -23.04
CA LYS A 2 -33.10 13.00 -22.83
C LYS A 2 -32.16 12.42 -23.90
N SER A 3 -30.91 12.11 -23.53
CA SER A 3 -29.98 11.35 -24.39
C SER A 3 -29.98 9.89 -23.98
N VAL A 4 -29.97 8.99 -24.95
CA VAL A 4 -29.83 7.54 -24.71
C VAL A 4 -28.40 7.14 -24.38
N TRP A 5 -27.42 7.97 -24.78
CA TRP A 5 -26.00 7.71 -24.66
C TRP A 5 -25.38 8.12 -23.33
N LEU A 6 -26.03 9.04 -22.60
CA LEU A 6 -25.52 9.53 -21.32
C LEU A 6 -26.16 8.75 -20.15
N THR A 7 -25.40 8.57 -19.07
CA THR A 7 -25.93 8.02 -17.82
C THR A 7 -27.00 8.94 -17.23
N ARG A 8 -28.11 8.35 -16.77
CA ARG A 8 -29.26 9.11 -16.27
C ARG A 8 -29.26 9.17 -14.75
N LEU A 9 -29.39 10.38 -14.22
CA LEU A 9 -29.63 10.64 -12.81
C LEU A 9 -31.11 10.39 -12.46
N GLN A 10 -31.36 9.59 -11.43
CA GLN A 10 -32.69 9.34 -10.88
C GLN A 10 -32.98 10.25 -9.69
N TYR A 11 -32.03 10.33 -8.75
CA TYR A 11 -32.14 11.17 -7.55
C TYR A 11 -30.76 11.72 -7.20
N ALA A 12 -30.70 12.93 -6.66
CA ALA A 12 -29.53 13.43 -5.95
C ALA A 12 -29.95 13.92 -4.57
N PHE A 13 -29.19 13.59 -3.54
CA PHE A 13 -29.45 14.03 -2.18
C PHE A 13 -28.13 14.14 -1.41
N GLN A 14 -28.17 14.75 -0.24
CA GLN A 14 -26.98 15.02 0.56
C GLN A 14 -27.24 14.72 2.03
N ASP A 15 -26.19 14.37 2.76
CA ASP A 15 -26.19 14.37 4.22
C ASP A 15 -25.15 15.36 4.76
N ALA A 16 -24.78 15.26 6.05
CA ALA A 16 -23.81 16.16 6.66
C ALA A 16 -22.38 16.03 6.10
N ASN A 17 -22.05 14.90 5.45
CA ASN A 17 -20.70 14.50 5.09
C ASN A 17 -20.53 14.19 3.60
N ASN A 18 -21.60 13.78 2.90
CA ASN A 18 -21.55 13.19 1.58
C ASN A 18 -22.64 13.75 0.66
N LEU A 19 -22.31 13.71 -0.64
CA LEU A 19 -23.25 13.93 -1.74
C LEU A 19 -23.53 12.58 -2.40
N TYR A 20 -24.79 12.29 -2.67
CA TYR A 20 -25.25 11.04 -3.23
C TYR A 20 -25.90 11.28 -4.58
N PHE A 21 -25.42 10.55 -5.59
CA PHE A 21 -26.05 10.44 -6.90
C PHE A 21 -26.62 9.03 -7.06
N VAL A 22 -27.93 8.92 -7.26
CA VAL A 22 -28.59 7.66 -7.60
C VAL A 22 -28.80 7.63 -9.10
N MET A 23 -28.10 6.72 -9.77
CA MET A 23 -28.07 6.62 -11.23
C MET A 23 -28.54 5.23 -11.69
N GLU A 24 -28.75 5.08 -12.99
CA GLU A 24 -28.99 3.77 -13.60
C GLU A 24 -27.77 2.85 -13.41
N TYR A 25 -28.02 1.57 -13.15
CA TYR A 25 -26.97 0.56 -12.98
C TYR A 25 -26.64 -0.11 -14.33
N PHE A 26 -25.34 -0.22 -14.63
CA PHE A 26 -24.81 -0.76 -15.89
C PHE A 26 -24.05 -2.07 -15.62
N PRO A 27 -24.73 -3.23 -15.64
CA PRO A 27 -24.14 -4.51 -15.24
C PRO A 27 -23.05 -5.05 -16.18
N GLY A 28 -22.85 -4.45 -17.36
CA GLY A 28 -21.75 -4.81 -18.26
C GLY A 28 -20.37 -4.34 -17.79
N GLY A 29 -20.32 -3.53 -16.71
CA GLY A 29 -19.09 -2.92 -16.21
C GLY A 29 -18.67 -1.71 -17.04
N ASP A 30 -17.38 -1.43 -17.04
CA ASP A 30 -16.76 -0.40 -17.88
C ASP A 30 -15.91 -1.02 -19.01
N LEU A 31 -15.53 -0.19 -19.98
CA LEU A 31 -14.75 -0.60 -21.13
C LEU A 31 -13.31 -1.02 -20.74
N SER A 32 -12.79 -0.52 -19.62
CA SER A 32 -11.49 -0.94 -19.05
C SER A 32 -11.56 -2.39 -18.59
N GLY A 33 -12.60 -2.76 -17.85
CA GLY A 33 -12.90 -4.11 -17.41
C GLY A 33 -13.14 -5.06 -18.60
N LEU A 34 -13.81 -4.58 -19.66
CA LEU A 34 -13.95 -5.36 -20.89
C LEU A 34 -12.58 -5.64 -21.53
N LEU A 35 -11.73 -4.63 -21.66
CA LEU A 35 -10.38 -4.75 -22.24
C LEU A 35 -9.54 -5.75 -21.46
N GLN A 36 -9.59 -5.69 -20.12
CA GLN A 36 -8.90 -6.64 -19.24
C GLN A 36 -9.39 -8.08 -19.45
N ARG A 37 -10.71 -8.29 -19.55
CA ARG A 37 -11.31 -9.63 -19.80
C ARG A 37 -10.95 -10.19 -21.18
N GLN A 38 -10.69 -9.34 -22.17
CA GLN A 38 -10.29 -9.74 -23.52
C GLN A 38 -8.78 -9.94 -23.67
N GLY A 39 -7.99 -9.81 -22.60
CA GLY A 39 -6.55 -10.01 -22.64
C GLY A 39 -5.75 -8.76 -23.03
N GLY A 40 -6.34 -7.57 -22.92
CA GLY A 40 -5.67 -6.28 -23.08
C GLY A 40 -5.91 -5.59 -24.42
N THR A 41 -6.49 -6.25 -25.42
CA THR A 41 -6.84 -5.65 -26.72
C THR A 41 -8.19 -6.16 -27.21
N VAL A 42 -8.82 -5.43 -28.13
CA VAL A 42 -10.02 -5.86 -28.85
C VAL A 42 -9.80 -5.81 -30.36
N PRO A 43 -10.49 -6.65 -31.14
CA PRO A 43 -10.41 -6.62 -32.60
C PRO A 43 -10.84 -5.26 -33.17
N GLU A 44 -10.28 -4.89 -34.32
CA GLU A 44 -10.57 -3.62 -35.00
C GLU A 44 -12.07 -3.41 -35.27
N SER A 45 -12.80 -4.47 -35.63
CA SER A 45 -14.25 -4.41 -35.85
C SER A 45 -15.01 -4.04 -34.57
N ALA A 46 -14.61 -4.62 -33.43
CA ALA A 46 -15.20 -4.30 -32.13
C ALA A 46 -14.85 -2.88 -31.69
N ALA A 47 -13.59 -2.47 -31.84
CA ALA A 47 -13.16 -1.11 -31.58
C ALA A 47 -13.95 -0.09 -32.43
N SER A 48 -14.14 -0.38 -33.72
CA SER A 48 -14.89 0.49 -34.63
C SER A 48 -16.34 0.68 -34.20
N PHE A 49 -17.00 -0.39 -33.73
CA PHE A 49 -18.36 -0.30 -33.20
C PHE A 49 -18.43 0.63 -31.97
N TYR A 50 -17.59 0.41 -30.97
CA TYR A 50 -17.59 1.22 -29.76
C TYR A 50 -17.17 2.68 -30.02
N LEU A 51 -16.22 2.91 -30.92
CA LEU A 51 -15.83 4.26 -31.33
C LEU A 51 -16.96 4.99 -32.06
N ALA A 52 -17.75 4.29 -32.88
CA ALA A 52 -18.91 4.88 -33.54
C ALA A 52 -19.98 5.31 -32.54
N GLU A 53 -20.31 4.46 -31.56
CA GLU A 53 -21.22 4.84 -30.48
C GLU A 53 -20.68 6.00 -29.63
N LEU A 54 -19.37 6.01 -29.38
CA LEU A 54 -18.74 7.05 -28.56
C LEU A 54 -18.77 8.42 -29.24
N VAL A 55 -18.57 8.47 -30.56
CA VAL A 55 -18.71 9.70 -31.33
C VAL A 55 -20.13 10.28 -31.21
N LEU A 56 -21.17 9.42 -31.24
CA LEU A 56 -22.56 9.85 -31.01
C LEU A 56 -22.76 10.35 -29.57
N ALA A 57 -22.26 9.62 -28.58
CA ALA A 57 -22.39 9.97 -27.16
C ALA A 57 -21.74 11.32 -26.82
N VAL A 58 -20.54 11.55 -27.35
CA VAL A 58 -19.79 12.79 -27.16
C VAL A 58 -20.46 13.96 -27.87
N HIS A 59 -21.00 13.73 -29.08
CA HIS A 59 -21.77 14.75 -29.78
C HIS A 59 -23.03 15.16 -29.02
N ASP A 60 -23.78 14.21 -28.44
CA ASP A 60 -24.92 14.51 -27.58
C ASP A 60 -24.54 15.41 -26.40
N LEU A 61 -23.38 15.20 -25.79
CA LEU A 61 -22.88 16.07 -24.72
C LEU A 61 -22.50 17.46 -25.24
N HIS A 62 -21.81 17.53 -26.38
CA HIS A 62 -21.40 18.78 -27.02
C HIS A 62 -22.60 19.64 -27.43
N THR A 63 -23.66 19.04 -27.95
CA THR A 63 -24.91 19.74 -28.31
C THR A 63 -25.66 20.26 -27.09
N MET A 64 -25.48 19.66 -25.92
CA MET A 64 -25.96 20.20 -24.64
C MET A 64 -25.13 21.39 -24.13
N GLY A 65 -24.04 21.74 -24.81
CA GLY A 65 -23.17 22.87 -24.46
C GLY A 65 -22.10 22.52 -23.42
N TYR A 66 -21.72 21.25 -23.31
CA TYR A 66 -20.69 20.78 -22.38
C TYR A 66 -19.56 20.04 -23.10
N VAL A 67 -18.37 20.07 -22.51
CA VAL A 67 -17.20 19.26 -22.91
C VAL A 67 -16.90 18.27 -21.79
N HIS A 68 -16.57 17.03 -22.12
CA HIS A 68 -16.37 15.97 -21.13
C HIS A 68 -15.04 16.11 -20.38
N ARG A 69 -13.94 16.30 -21.12
CA ARG A 69 -12.55 16.47 -20.65
C ARG A 69 -11.87 15.27 -19.98
N ASP A 70 -12.59 14.21 -19.63
CA ASP A 70 -12.00 12.97 -19.08
C ASP A 70 -12.54 11.71 -19.79
N ILE A 71 -12.49 11.68 -21.13
CA ILE A 71 -12.90 10.50 -21.90
C ILE A 71 -11.81 9.43 -21.80
N LYS A 72 -12.16 8.29 -21.23
CA LYS A 72 -11.28 7.14 -20.97
C LYS A 72 -12.09 5.86 -20.81
N PRO A 73 -11.48 4.66 -20.90
CA PRO A 73 -12.20 3.40 -20.79
C PRO A 73 -13.04 3.25 -19.51
N GLU A 74 -12.57 3.79 -18.38
CA GLU A 74 -13.25 3.70 -17.08
C GLU A 74 -14.58 4.48 -17.05
N ASN A 75 -14.69 5.54 -17.86
CA ASN A 75 -15.85 6.42 -17.92
C ASN A 75 -16.85 6.00 -19.02
N ILE A 76 -16.60 4.89 -19.70
CA ILE A 76 -17.45 4.33 -20.74
C ILE A 76 -18.04 3.02 -20.21
N LEU A 77 -19.30 3.07 -19.78
CA LEU A 77 -20.00 1.94 -19.18
C LEU A 77 -20.72 1.10 -20.24
N LEU A 78 -20.95 -0.17 -19.95
CA LEU A 78 -21.65 -1.11 -20.82
C LEU A 78 -23.01 -1.48 -20.22
N ASP A 79 -24.08 -1.27 -20.99
CA ASP A 79 -25.43 -1.69 -20.59
C ASP A 79 -25.63 -3.22 -20.69
N ARG A 80 -26.83 -3.69 -20.34
CA ARG A 80 -27.17 -5.12 -20.34
C ARG A 80 -27.02 -5.79 -21.71
N CYS A 81 -27.14 -5.03 -22.79
CA CYS A 81 -27.01 -5.52 -24.15
C CYS A 81 -25.56 -5.41 -24.66
N GLY A 82 -24.71 -4.65 -23.97
CA GLY A 82 -23.32 -4.39 -24.35
C GLY A 82 -23.12 -3.09 -25.14
N HIS A 83 -24.13 -2.22 -25.23
CA HIS A 83 -23.98 -0.88 -25.80
C HIS A 83 -23.37 0.08 -24.78
N ILE A 84 -22.66 1.09 -25.25
CA ILE A 84 -22.00 2.03 -24.34
C ILE A 84 -22.95 3.09 -23.77
N LYS A 85 -22.59 3.58 -22.59
CA LYS A 85 -23.09 4.79 -21.95
C LYS A 85 -21.93 5.61 -21.40
N LEU A 86 -21.91 6.91 -21.68
CA LEU A 86 -20.91 7.84 -21.14
C LEU A 86 -21.28 8.23 -19.70
N ALA A 87 -20.31 8.10 -18.80
CA ALA A 87 -20.44 8.33 -17.36
C ALA A 87 -19.35 9.28 -16.83
N ASP A 88 -19.47 9.65 -15.56
CA ASP A 88 -18.56 10.55 -14.83
C ASP A 88 -18.34 11.93 -15.46
N PHE A 89 -19.34 12.79 -15.28
CA PHE A 89 -19.29 14.19 -15.70
C PHE A 89 -18.60 15.12 -14.68
N GLY A 90 -17.87 14.58 -13.68
CA GLY A 90 -17.23 15.39 -12.62
C GLY A 90 -16.16 16.34 -13.16
N SER A 91 -15.55 15.99 -14.29
CA SER A 91 -14.57 16.82 -14.99
C SER A 91 -15.19 17.66 -16.10
N SER A 92 -16.50 17.60 -16.35
CA SER A 92 -17.10 18.32 -17.49
C SER A 92 -17.12 19.85 -17.27
N ALA A 93 -17.06 20.62 -18.36
CA ALA A 93 -17.15 22.08 -18.32
C ALA A 93 -18.19 22.58 -19.32
N ARG A 94 -18.89 23.65 -18.94
CA ARG A 94 -19.83 24.35 -19.81
C ARG A 94 -19.09 25.21 -20.81
N LEU A 95 -19.50 25.16 -22.07
CA LEU A 95 -18.98 26.02 -23.14
C LEU A 95 -19.49 27.45 -22.97
N ASP A 96 -18.61 28.43 -23.20
CA ASP A 96 -19.00 29.84 -23.30
C ASP A 96 -19.77 30.11 -24.61
N SER A 97 -20.28 31.34 -24.78
CA SER A 97 -21.01 31.73 -25.99
C SER A 97 -20.18 31.66 -27.28
N ARG A 98 -18.85 31.53 -27.19
CA ARG A 98 -17.92 31.38 -28.31
C ARG A 98 -17.56 29.91 -28.55
N GLY A 99 -18.06 28.97 -27.74
CA GLY A 99 -17.72 27.55 -27.82
C GLY A 99 -16.36 27.20 -27.20
N PHE A 100 -15.86 28.01 -26.26
CA PHE A 100 -14.60 27.78 -25.56
C PHE A 100 -14.82 27.49 -24.07
N VAL A 101 -13.90 26.73 -23.49
CA VAL A 101 -13.76 26.52 -22.05
C VAL A 101 -12.66 27.43 -21.53
N ASN A 102 -13.03 28.39 -20.66
CA ASN A 102 -12.09 29.34 -20.04
C ASN A 102 -11.76 29.00 -18.58
N GLU A 103 -12.30 27.90 -18.06
CA GLU A 103 -12.19 27.52 -16.65
C GLU A 103 -11.19 26.38 -16.42
N GLY A 104 -10.30 26.60 -15.46
CA GLY A 104 -9.78 25.55 -14.59
C GLY A 104 -8.41 24.96 -14.92
N VAL A 105 -7.76 24.49 -13.85
CA VAL A 105 -6.62 23.56 -13.89
C VAL A 105 -7.01 22.34 -14.73
N PRO A 106 -6.12 21.83 -15.60
CA PRO A 106 -6.40 20.63 -16.37
C PRO A 106 -6.71 19.46 -15.45
N VAL A 107 -7.92 18.96 -15.63
CA VAL A 107 -8.45 17.76 -15.00
C VAL A 107 -8.53 16.68 -16.06
N GLY A 108 -8.15 15.45 -15.68
CA GLY A 108 -8.15 14.32 -16.58
C GLY A 108 -7.00 13.35 -16.27
N THR A 109 -7.13 12.15 -16.80
CA THR A 109 -6.06 11.13 -16.70
C THR A 109 -4.93 11.49 -17.68
N PRO A 110 -3.67 11.65 -17.23
CA PRO A 110 -2.58 12.22 -18.04
C PRO A 110 -2.46 11.70 -19.48
N ASP A 111 -2.65 10.39 -19.67
CA ASP A 111 -2.53 9.72 -20.96
C ASP A 111 -3.56 10.14 -22.03
N TYR A 112 -4.73 10.66 -21.62
CA TYR A 112 -5.85 11.01 -22.50
C TYR A 112 -5.97 12.51 -22.76
N ILE A 113 -5.14 13.33 -22.11
CA ILE A 113 -5.20 14.79 -22.20
C ILE A 113 -4.70 15.26 -23.56
N ALA A 114 -5.42 16.21 -24.17
CA ALA A 114 -5.05 16.83 -25.44
C ALA A 114 -3.94 17.88 -25.26
N PRO A 115 -3.05 18.07 -26.26
CA PRO A 115 -1.94 19.02 -26.17
C PRO A 115 -2.42 20.45 -25.97
N GLU A 116 -3.53 20.86 -26.57
CA GLU A 116 -4.10 22.20 -26.37
C GLU A 116 -4.57 22.44 -24.92
N VAL A 117 -5.01 21.40 -24.21
CA VAL A 117 -5.40 21.51 -22.80
C VAL A 117 -4.17 21.71 -21.91
N LEU A 118 -3.03 21.08 -22.26
CA LEU A 118 -1.74 21.30 -21.59
C LEU A 118 -1.19 22.70 -21.87
N GLN A 119 -1.31 23.19 -23.10
CA GLN A 119 -0.85 24.53 -23.49
C GLN A 119 -1.57 25.65 -22.73
N CYS A 120 -2.86 25.47 -22.41
CA CYS A 120 -3.61 26.42 -21.59
C CYS A 120 -3.09 26.54 -20.14
N MET A 121 -2.25 25.61 -19.66
CA MET A 121 -1.60 25.72 -18.34
C MET A 121 -0.59 26.85 -18.28
N ASP A 122 0.08 27.12 -19.40
CA ASP A 122 1.26 27.98 -19.39
C ASP A 122 0.85 29.44 -19.17
N SER A 123 1.51 30.13 -18.24
CA SER A 123 1.04 31.42 -17.70
C SER A 123 0.92 32.52 -18.77
N ASN A 124 1.65 32.37 -19.89
CA ASN A 124 1.60 33.27 -21.04
C ASN A 124 0.46 32.96 -22.03
N ALA A 125 -0.13 31.76 -21.99
CA ALA A 125 -1.13 31.26 -22.95
C ALA A 125 -2.57 31.21 -22.39
N LYS A 126 -2.78 31.58 -21.10
CA LYS A 126 -4.07 31.61 -20.38
C LYS A 126 -5.23 32.36 -21.07
N LYS A 127 -4.99 33.06 -22.18
CA LYS A 127 -6.00 33.81 -22.95
C LYS A 127 -6.67 33.00 -24.07
N MET A 128 -6.12 31.88 -24.51
CA MET A 128 -6.77 30.98 -25.46
C MET A 128 -7.30 29.78 -24.69
N GLY A 129 -8.60 29.76 -24.37
CA GLY A 129 -9.25 28.53 -23.91
C GLY A 129 -9.20 27.43 -24.98
N TYR A 130 -9.67 26.23 -24.65
CA TYR A 130 -9.80 25.12 -25.60
C TYR A 130 -11.28 24.85 -25.94
N GLN A 131 -11.52 24.02 -26.94
CA GLN A 131 -12.85 23.74 -27.50
C GLN A 131 -13.22 22.26 -27.37
N ILE A 132 -14.38 21.89 -27.92
CA ILE A 132 -14.88 20.50 -28.01
C ILE A 132 -13.92 19.51 -28.68
N SER A 133 -12.91 20.00 -29.43
CA SER A 133 -11.93 19.18 -30.13
C SER A 133 -11.05 18.34 -29.20
N CYS A 134 -10.89 18.72 -27.92
CA CYS A 134 -10.09 17.94 -26.97
C CYS A 134 -10.68 16.56 -26.69
N ASP A 135 -12.02 16.43 -26.69
CA ASP A 135 -12.68 15.13 -26.48
C ASP A 135 -12.40 14.17 -27.65
N TYR A 136 -12.33 14.70 -28.89
CA TYR A 136 -11.96 13.91 -30.07
C TYR A 136 -10.50 13.44 -30.03
N TRP A 137 -9.59 14.20 -29.39
CA TRP A 137 -8.24 13.71 -29.13
C TRP A 137 -8.28 12.47 -28.23
N SER A 138 -9.03 12.55 -27.13
CA SER A 138 -9.18 11.43 -26.19
C SER A 138 -9.83 10.21 -26.85
N ILE A 139 -10.76 10.39 -27.80
CA ILE A 139 -11.27 9.29 -28.66
C ILE A 139 -10.14 8.67 -29.49
N GLY A 140 -9.21 9.47 -30.02
CA GLY A 140 -8.05 8.98 -30.77
C GLY A 140 -7.09 8.17 -29.89
N VAL A 141 -6.82 8.64 -28.67
CA VAL A 141 -6.03 7.91 -27.67
C VAL A 141 -6.72 6.60 -27.31
N LEU A 142 -8.03 6.61 -27.11
CA LEU A 142 -8.84 5.42 -26.83
C LEU A 142 -8.82 4.42 -27.98
N ALA A 143 -8.98 4.88 -29.23
CA ALA A 143 -8.92 4.02 -30.42
C ALA A 143 -7.58 3.27 -30.52
N TYR A 144 -6.48 3.97 -30.24
CA TYR A 144 -5.16 3.35 -30.13
C TYR A 144 -5.12 2.36 -28.96
N HIS A 145 -5.58 2.76 -27.78
CA HIS A 145 -5.56 1.92 -26.57
C HIS A 145 -6.32 0.60 -26.75
N LEU A 146 -7.50 0.64 -27.37
CA LEU A 146 -8.33 -0.55 -27.60
C LEU A 146 -7.65 -1.59 -28.50
N THR A 147 -6.86 -1.15 -29.47
CA THR A 147 -6.26 -2.04 -30.48
C THR A 147 -4.81 -2.41 -30.17
N VAL A 148 -4.08 -1.53 -29.48
CA VAL A 148 -2.66 -1.72 -29.13
C VAL A 148 -2.46 -2.23 -27.70
N GLY A 149 -3.40 -1.95 -26.80
CA GLY A 149 -3.39 -2.40 -25.40
C GLY A 149 -2.60 -1.53 -24.44
N SER A 150 -1.98 -0.47 -24.95
CA SER A 150 -1.39 0.62 -24.17
C SER A 150 -1.74 1.97 -24.79
N THR A 151 -1.67 3.06 -24.04
CA THR A 151 -1.87 4.41 -24.59
C THR A 151 -0.65 4.83 -25.44
N PRO A 152 -0.83 5.65 -26.48
CA PRO A 152 0.23 6.01 -27.43
C PRO A 152 1.38 6.84 -26.83
N PHE A 153 1.11 7.55 -25.73
CA PHE A 153 2.07 8.47 -25.11
C PHE A 153 2.41 8.10 -23.66
N SER A 154 2.08 6.88 -23.23
CA SER A 154 2.31 6.45 -21.84
C SER A 154 3.79 6.51 -21.45
N ASP A 155 4.02 6.86 -20.19
CA ASP A 155 5.34 6.79 -19.55
C ASP A 155 5.16 6.64 -18.03
N PRO A 156 6.06 5.95 -17.31
CA PRO A 156 6.03 5.93 -15.85
C PRO A 156 6.10 7.31 -15.19
N ASN A 157 6.72 8.30 -15.86
CA ASN A 157 6.79 9.67 -15.38
C ASN A 157 5.76 10.56 -16.08
N THR A 158 4.83 11.14 -15.31
CA THR A 158 3.77 12.04 -15.83
C THR A 158 4.33 13.23 -16.61
N ALA A 159 5.49 13.77 -16.22
CA ALA A 159 6.14 14.85 -16.96
C ALA A 159 6.62 14.40 -18.35
N GLU A 160 7.12 13.17 -18.47
CA GLU A 160 7.51 12.58 -19.75
C GLU A 160 6.29 12.26 -20.62
N THR A 161 5.18 11.79 -20.01
CA THR A 161 3.89 11.66 -20.71
C THR A 161 3.46 12.98 -21.33
N TYR A 162 3.50 14.09 -20.59
CA TYR A 162 3.18 15.41 -21.12
C TYR A 162 4.15 15.85 -22.22
N SER A 163 5.45 15.57 -22.07
CA SER A 163 6.45 15.84 -23.10
C SER A 163 6.16 15.07 -24.41
N LYS A 164 5.80 13.78 -24.30
CA LYS A 164 5.41 12.94 -25.45
C LYS A 164 4.12 13.42 -26.11
N ILE A 165 3.12 13.85 -25.32
CA ILE A 165 1.88 14.44 -25.84
C ILE A 165 2.16 15.75 -26.57
N MET A 166 3.01 16.62 -26.04
CA MET A 166 3.39 17.87 -26.69
C MET A 166 4.21 17.64 -27.98
N ASN A 167 4.98 16.55 -28.04
CA ASN A 167 5.73 16.11 -29.21
C ASN A 167 5.03 14.97 -29.99
N TYR A 168 3.69 14.98 -30.03
CA TYR A 168 2.88 13.91 -30.62
C TYR A 168 3.24 13.60 -32.09
N THR A 169 3.71 14.60 -32.85
CA THR A 169 4.09 14.47 -34.26
C THR A 169 5.23 13.46 -34.47
N ASN A 170 6.18 13.40 -33.53
CA ASN A 170 7.30 12.47 -33.57
C ASN A 170 7.10 11.27 -32.61
N GLY A 171 6.21 11.42 -31.63
CA GLY A 171 5.95 10.42 -30.59
C GLY A 171 5.01 9.28 -31.02
N LEU A 172 4.08 9.53 -31.94
CA LEU A 172 3.07 8.53 -32.33
C LEU A 172 3.69 7.42 -33.19
N LYS A 173 3.79 6.21 -32.62
CA LYS A 173 4.30 5.01 -33.31
C LYS A 173 3.35 3.83 -33.11
N PHE A 174 3.16 3.03 -34.15
CA PHE A 174 2.40 1.78 -34.10
C PHE A 174 3.39 0.62 -34.03
N PRO A 175 3.22 -0.32 -33.08
CA PRO A 175 4.08 -1.50 -33.01
C PRO A 175 4.01 -2.32 -34.30
N PRO A 176 5.14 -2.82 -34.83
CA PRO A 176 5.16 -3.57 -36.08
C PRO A 176 4.43 -4.92 -35.98
N ASP A 177 4.29 -5.46 -34.77
CA ASP A 177 3.65 -6.74 -34.50
C ASP A 177 2.11 -6.68 -34.58
N ILE A 178 1.53 -5.47 -34.64
CA ILE A 178 0.08 -5.25 -34.66
C ILE A 178 -0.34 -4.78 -36.06
N VAL A 179 -1.07 -5.64 -36.77
CA VAL A 179 -1.56 -5.36 -38.12
C VAL A 179 -2.94 -4.68 -38.03
N LEU A 180 -2.98 -3.37 -38.28
CA LEU A 180 -4.21 -2.57 -38.35
C LEU A 180 -4.52 -2.15 -39.78
N SER A 181 -5.79 -1.99 -40.11
CA SER A 181 -6.19 -1.49 -41.42
C SER A 181 -5.70 -0.05 -41.64
N GLN A 182 -5.42 0.29 -42.90
CA GLN A 182 -5.03 1.66 -43.25
C GLN A 182 -6.13 2.67 -42.89
N SER A 183 -7.40 2.27 -42.95
CA SER A 183 -8.53 3.08 -42.47
C SER A 183 -8.46 3.33 -40.97
N PHE A 184 -8.16 2.34 -40.15
CA PHE A 184 -8.07 2.53 -38.70
C PHE A 184 -6.88 3.41 -38.31
N VAL A 185 -5.71 3.15 -38.89
CA VAL A 185 -4.51 3.98 -38.67
C VAL A 185 -4.75 5.42 -39.13
N SER A 186 -5.43 5.61 -40.26
CA SER A 186 -5.83 6.94 -40.74
C SER A 186 -6.77 7.63 -39.74
N PHE A 187 -7.76 6.93 -39.20
CA PHE A 187 -8.69 7.48 -38.23
C PHE A 187 -7.97 7.97 -36.97
N VAL A 188 -7.10 7.13 -36.39
CA VAL A 188 -6.30 7.49 -35.22
C VAL A 188 -5.40 8.70 -35.51
N LYS A 189 -4.71 8.73 -36.65
CA LYS A 189 -3.86 9.87 -37.03
C LYS A 189 -4.63 11.17 -37.27
N CYS A 190 -5.85 11.09 -37.80
CA CYS A 190 -6.71 12.25 -38.00
C CYS A 190 -7.32 12.78 -36.69
N LEU A 191 -7.37 11.97 -35.63
CA LEU A 191 -7.75 12.41 -34.28
C LEU A 191 -6.54 12.90 -33.46
N LEU A 192 -5.42 12.18 -33.53
CA LEU A 192 -4.15 12.53 -32.86
C LEU A 192 -3.32 13.51 -33.69
N CYS A 193 -3.95 14.62 -34.06
CA CYS A 193 -3.32 15.72 -34.78
C CYS A 193 -3.60 17.08 -34.12
N ASP A 194 -3.16 18.15 -34.79
CA ASP A 194 -3.41 19.52 -34.35
C ASP A 194 -4.93 19.79 -34.22
N ALA A 195 -5.32 20.54 -33.18
CA ALA A 195 -6.72 20.81 -32.86
C ALA A 195 -7.52 21.41 -34.03
N THR A 196 -6.88 22.18 -34.93
CA THR A 196 -7.53 22.82 -36.08
C THR A 196 -7.82 21.87 -37.24
N LYS A 197 -7.06 20.78 -37.36
CA LYS A 197 -7.18 19.78 -38.43
C LYS A 197 -7.87 18.50 -37.96
N ARG A 198 -8.17 18.40 -36.67
CA ARG A 198 -8.75 17.22 -36.03
C ARG A 198 -10.15 16.95 -36.56
N LEU A 199 -10.52 15.67 -36.67
CA LEU A 199 -11.88 15.29 -37.03
C LEU A 199 -12.88 15.87 -36.01
N ASN A 200 -13.96 16.42 -36.53
CA ASN A 200 -15.17 16.81 -35.80
C ASN A 200 -16.27 15.75 -36.02
N TYR A 201 -17.43 15.93 -35.41
CA TYR A 201 -18.57 15.01 -35.56
C TYR A 201 -18.87 14.62 -37.01
N GLU A 202 -19.12 15.60 -37.89
CA GLU A 202 -19.54 15.35 -39.27
C GLU A 202 -18.46 14.64 -40.11
N THR A 203 -17.20 15.00 -39.88
CA THR A 203 -16.07 14.40 -40.60
C THR A 203 -15.70 13.02 -40.05
N ALA A 204 -15.90 12.79 -38.76
CA ALA A 204 -15.73 11.48 -38.12
C ALA A 204 -16.74 10.48 -38.68
N LEU A 205 -18.02 10.83 -38.77
CA LEU A 205 -19.07 9.93 -39.31
C LEU A 205 -18.80 9.51 -40.76
N LYS A 206 -18.22 10.38 -41.58
CA LYS A 206 -17.91 10.12 -43.00
C LYS A 206 -16.57 9.39 -43.20
N HIS A 207 -15.83 9.11 -42.13
CA HIS A 207 -14.51 8.50 -42.24
C HIS A 207 -14.61 7.06 -42.80
N PRO A 208 -13.68 6.62 -43.68
CA PRO A 208 -13.71 5.27 -44.27
C PRO A 208 -13.77 4.11 -43.26
N LEU A 209 -13.32 4.35 -42.03
CA LEU A 209 -13.42 3.39 -40.93
C LEU A 209 -14.87 2.94 -40.69
N PHE A 210 -15.83 3.86 -40.78
CA PHE A 210 -17.24 3.60 -40.47
C PHE A 210 -18.08 3.34 -41.72
N LYS A 211 -17.45 3.02 -42.87
CA LYS A 211 -18.15 2.80 -44.14
C LYS A 211 -19.28 1.74 -44.06
N ASN A 212 -19.13 0.76 -43.18
CA ASN A 212 -20.09 -0.34 -43.02
C ASN A 212 -20.95 -0.21 -41.75
N ILE A 213 -20.91 0.93 -41.06
CA ILE A 213 -21.68 1.16 -39.84
C ILE A 213 -22.90 2.03 -40.17
N ASP A 214 -24.09 1.51 -39.90
CA ASP A 214 -25.31 2.32 -39.90
C ASP A 214 -25.47 3.03 -38.55
N PHE A 215 -25.21 4.34 -38.54
CA PHE A 215 -25.30 5.19 -37.36
C PHE A 215 -26.73 5.40 -36.85
N ASN A 216 -27.76 5.31 -37.72
CA ASN A 216 -29.14 5.55 -37.30
C ASN A 216 -29.70 4.37 -36.49
N GLY A 217 -29.35 3.14 -36.90
CA GLY A 217 -29.77 1.90 -36.25
C GLY A 217 -28.69 1.23 -35.39
N ILE A 218 -27.58 1.91 -35.06
CA ILE A 218 -26.46 1.28 -34.34
C ILE A 218 -26.87 0.70 -32.97
N ARG A 219 -27.84 1.33 -32.31
CA ARG A 219 -28.43 0.88 -31.03
C ARG A 219 -29.30 -0.36 -31.15
N ASP A 220 -29.74 -0.70 -32.36
CA ASP A 220 -30.54 -1.89 -32.65
C ASP A 220 -29.67 -3.05 -33.18
N GLN A 221 -28.39 -2.79 -33.48
CA GLN A 221 -27.42 -3.81 -33.89
C GLN A 221 -26.87 -4.54 -32.67
N VAL A 222 -26.56 -5.83 -32.84
CA VAL A 222 -25.94 -6.64 -31.77
C VAL A 222 -24.51 -6.14 -31.51
N PRO A 223 -24.18 -5.69 -30.29
CA PRO A 223 -22.83 -5.26 -29.96
C PRO A 223 -21.80 -6.39 -30.08
N PRO A 224 -20.51 -6.07 -30.30
CA PRO A 224 -19.45 -7.07 -30.39
C PRO A 224 -19.34 -7.98 -29.17
N TYR A 225 -19.62 -7.43 -27.98
CA TYR A 225 -19.59 -8.17 -26.73
C TYR A 225 -20.89 -7.95 -25.96
N VAL A 226 -21.61 -9.05 -25.72
CA VAL A 226 -22.79 -9.09 -24.88
C VAL A 226 -22.38 -9.62 -23.49
N PRO A 227 -22.52 -8.83 -22.42
CA PRO A 227 -22.11 -9.25 -21.08
C PRO A 227 -22.96 -10.42 -20.59
N LYS A 228 -22.33 -11.39 -19.91
CA LYS A 228 -23.05 -12.45 -19.20
C LYS A 228 -23.50 -11.89 -17.85
N ILE A 229 -24.80 -11.96 -17.60
CA ILE A 229 -25.43 -11.38 -16.41
C ILE A 229 -26.36 -12.45 -15.82
N GLU A 230 -26.12 -12.83 -14.56
CA GLU A 230 -26.91 -13.87 -13.88
C GLU A 230 -28.11 -13.29 -13.13
N SER A 231 -27.99 -12.08 -12.58
CA SER A 231 -29.03 -11.42 -11.79
C SER A 231 -29.10 -9.90 -12.01
N ASN A 232 -30.13 -9.25 -11.47
CA ASN A 232 -30.33 -7.80 -11.64
C ASN A 232 -29.30 -6.94 -10.89
N ASP A 233 -28.66 -7.52 -9.89
CA ASP A 233 -27.67 -6.97 -8.97
C ASP A 233 -26.28 -7.62 -9.16
N ASP A 234 -26.10 -8.37 -10.25
CA ASP A 234 -24.83 -9.03 -10.59
C ASP A 234 -23.73 -7.98 -10.83
N THR A 235 -22.66 -8.05 -10.04
CA THR A 235 -21.48 -7.17 -10.11
C THR A 235 -20.23 -7.86 -10.67
N SER A 236 -20.34 -9.06 -11.26
CA SER A 236 -19.22 -9.88 -11.74
C SER A 236 -18.36 -9.22 -12.81
N ASN A 237 -18.92 -8.26 -13.56
CA ASN A 237 -18.21 -7.51 -14.60
C ASN A 237 -17.42 -6.30 -14.07
N PHE A 238 -17.43 -6.05 -12.76
CA PHE A 238 -16.66 -4.99 -12.10
C PHE A 238 -15.45 -5.57 -11.37
N CYS A 239 -14.37 -4.79 -11.28
CA CYS A 239 -13.24 -5.15 -10.44
C CYS A 239 -13.57 -4.90 -8.96
N ASP A 240 -13.23 -5.86 -8.09
CA ASP A 240 -13.33 -5.67 -6.64
C ASP A 240 -12.47 -4.50 -6.19
N VAL A 241 -13.10 -3.40 -5.78
CA VAL A 241 -12.40 -2.24 -5.27
C VAL A 241 -12.03 -2.51 -3.80
N PRO A 242 -10.74 -2.50 -3.42
CA PRO A 242 -10.36 -2.63 -2.03
C PRO A 242 -10.97 -1.45 -1.25
N ARG A 243 -11.65 -1.75 -0.13
CA ARG A 243 -12.18 -0.70 0.75
C ARG A 243 -11.03 0.25 1.13
N LYS A 244 -11.07 1.50 0.65
CA LYS A 244 -10.20 2.57 1.15
C LYS A 244 -10.35 2.59 2.68
N LYS A 245 -9.24 2.44 3.42
CA LYS A 245 -9.23 2.64 4.87
C LYS A 245 -9.74 4.06 5.11
N ASN A 246 -10.70 4.23 6.03
CA ASN A 246 -11.17 5.56 6.42
C ASN A 246 -9.97 6.36 6.91
N GLU A 247 -9.48 7.30 6.11
CA GLU A 247 -8.49 8.26 6.55
C GLU A 247 -9.14 9.15 7.63
N PRO A 248 -8.42 9.48 8.71
CA PRO A 248 -8.95 10.34 9.75
C PRO A 248 -9.27 11.72 9.16
N ASN A 249 -10.55 12.05 9.10
CA ASN A 249 -11.01 13.34 8.60
C ASN A 249 -10.61 14.46 9.58
N ILE A 250 -9.80 15.41 9.10
CA ILE A 250 -9.34 16.60 9.84
C ILE A 250 -10.53 17.41 10.42
N ASP A 251 -11.71 17.31 9.82
CA ASP A 251 -12.91 17.98 10.32
C ASP A 251 -13.39 17.50 11.69
N ASN A 252 -12.95 16.32 12.14
CA ASN A 252 -13.23 15.82 13.49
C ASN A 252 -12.47 16.60 14.59
N PHE A 253 -11.53 17.48 14.23
CA PHE A 253 -10.69 18.22 15.17
C PHE A 253 -11.00 19.71 15.28
N LYS A 254 -12.04 20.24 14.61
CA LYS A 254 -12.41 21.67 14.71
C LYS A 254 -13.72 21.83 15.50
N THR A 255 -13.63 22.31 16.73
CA THR A 255 -14.78 22.75 17.52
C THR A 255 -15.41 23.99 16.88
N LYS A 256 -16.59 23.85 16.29
CA LYS A 256 -17.33 24.94 15.63
C LYS A 256 -18.08 25.78 16.67
N THR A 257 -17.58 26.97 16.99
CA THR A 257 -18.30 28.00 17.77
C THR A 257 -18.78 29.20 16.91
N GLN A 258 -18.54 29.18 15.59
CA GLN A 258 -19.02 30.18 14.63
C GLN A 258 -19.66 29.51 13.38
N PHE A 259 -20.55 30.24 12.68
CA PHE A 259 -21.15 29.78 11.42
C PHE A 259 -20.06 29.48 10.39
N SER A 260 -19.89 28.20 10.04
CA SER A 260 -18.77 27.76 9.19
C SER A 260 -19.02 27.95 7.69
N GLY A 261 -20.25 28.22 7.25
CA GLY A 261 -20.61 28.31 5.82
C GLY A 261 -20.39 27.02 4.98
N LYS A 262 -19.79 25.97 5.56
CA LYS A 262 -19.38 24.72 4.89
C LYS A 262 -20.43 24.10 3.96
N ASN A 263 -21.72 24.18 4.31
CA ASN A 263 -22.79 23.54 3.54
C ASN A 263 -23.41 24.47 2.47
N LEU A 264 -23.05 25.77 2.45
CA LEU A 264 -23.59 26.74 1.50
C LEU A 264 -23.35 26.36 0.02
N PRO A 265 -22.18 25.83 -0.39
CA PRO A 265 -21.95 25.44 -1.78
C PRO A 265 -22.87 24.31 -2.28
N PHE A 266 -23.52 23.57 -1.38
CA PHE A 266 -24.34 22.41 -1.73
C PHE A 266 -25.85 22.68 -1.65
N VAL A 267 -26.24 23.93 -1.39
CA VAL A 267 -27.64 24.35 -1.44
C VAL A 267 -28.12 24.23 -2.90
N GLY A 268 -29.22 23.50 -3.10
CA GLY A 268 -29.75 23.20 -4.45
C GLY A 268 -29.21 21.92 -5.08
N PHE A 269 -28.35 21.15 -4.39
CA PHE A 269 -27.88 19.85 -4.88
C PHE A 269 -28.98 18.78 -4.93
N THR A 270 -29.94 18.83 -4.01
CA THR A 270 -31.01 17.82 -3.93
C THR A 270 -31.91 17.89 -5.16
N PHE A 271 -32.03 16.76 -5.87
CA PHE A 271 -32.84 16.59 -7.07
C PHE A 271 -33.73 15.35 -6.92
N THR A 272 -35.03 15.54 -7.13
CA THR A 272 -36.02 14.45 -7.18
C THR A 272 -36.68 14.44 -8.54
N ARG A 273 -36.76 13.28 -9.17
CA ARG A 273 -37.46 13.11 -10.45
C ARG A 273 -38.98 13.16 -10.22
N ASP A 274 -39.65 14.14 -10.80
CA ASP A 274 -41.12 14.22 -10.75
C ASP A 274 -41.77 12.99 -11.39
N VAL A 275 -42.77 12.43 -10.70
CA VAL A 275 -43.54 11.23 -11.11
C VAL A 275 -44.77 11.62 -11.94
N CYS A 276 -44.86 12.86 -12.43
CA CYS A 276 -46.07 13.44 -13.02
C CYS A 276 -46.38 13.04 -14.48
N ASP A 277 -45.58 12.20 -15.14
CA ASP A 277 -45.78 11.82 -16.56
C ASP A 277 -46.73 10.63 -16.79
N LEU A 278 -47.61 10.27 -15.83
CA LEU A 278 -48.48 9.08 -15.92
C LEU A 278 -49.97 9.30 -15.62
N LYS A 279 -50.53 10.47 -15.88
CA LYS A 279 -52.00 10.66 -15.88
C LYS A 279 -52.42 11.73 -16.89
N TYR A 280 -53.08 11.35 -17.98
CA TYR A 280 -54.18 12.10 -18.63
C TYR A 280 -54.73 11.32 -19.83
N ALA A 281 -55.91 10.71 -19.68
CA ALA A 281 -56.84 10.38 -20.77
C ALA A 281 -58.19 9.93 -20.19
N TYR A 282 -59.15 10.86 -20.05
CA TYR A 282 -60.54 10.61 -20.45
C TYR A 282 -61.35 11.91 -20.46
N ASP A 283 -62.47 11.84 -21.18
CA ASP A 283 -62.99 12.81 -22.14
C ASP A 283 -64.37 13.36 -21.73
N SER A 284 -64.83 14.36 -22.50
CA SER A 284 -66.23 14.68 -22.87
C SER A 284 -67.05 15.77 -22.14
N LYS A 285 -67.18 16.89 -22.89
CA LYS A 285 -68.33 17.78 -23.23
C LYS A 285 -69.76 17.25 -22.96
N SER A 286 -70.89 17.99 -22.90
CA SER A 286 -71.33 19.40 -23.08
C SER A 286 -72.85 19.51 -22.79
N GLU A 287 -73.34 20.71 -22.39
CA GLU A 287 -74.58 21.45 -22.79
C GLU A 287 -75.97 20.74 -22.98
N ARG A 288 -77.18 21.30 -22.79
CA ARG A 288 -77.81 22.54 -22.24
C ARG A 288 -79.36 22.38 -22.36
N SER A 289 -80.11 23.12 -21.53
CA SER A 289 -81.49 23.72 -21.70
C SER A 289 -82.68 22.82 -22.08
N VAL A 290 -83.64 22.52 -21.19
CA VAL A 290 -84.73 23.35 -20.58
C VAL A 290 -85.88 23.64 -21.55
N THR A 291 -87.08 23.10 -21.23
CA THR A 291 -88.41 23.78 -21.14
C THR A 291 -89.59 22.77 -21.16
N LYS A 292 -89.52 21.73 -20.32
CA LYS A 292 -90.68 20.95 -19.86
C LYS A 292 -90.54 20.51 -18.39
N ILE A 293 -89.48 21.00 -17.75
CA ILE A 293 -88.91 20.46 -16.53
C ILE A 293 -89.28 21.35 -15.34
N GLU A 294 -89.87 22.54 -15.48
CA GLU A 294 -90.04 23.48 -14.36
C GLU A 294 -91.02 23.02 -13.26
N GLU A 295 -92.03 22.21 -13.59
CA GLU A 295 -92.98 21.67 -12.60
C GLU A 295 -92.51 20.32 -12.00
N GLU A 296 -91.82 19.49 -12.79
CA GLU A 296 -91.11 18.30 -12.28
C GLU A 296 -89.87 18.69 -11.45
N LEU A 297 -89.13 19.73 -11.85
CA LEU A 297 -87.99 20.31 -11.13
C LEU A 297 -88.40 20.95 -9.81
N GLN A 298 -89.63 21.41 -9.60
CA GLN A 298 -90.03 21.98 -8.29
C GLN A 298 -90.27 20.88 -7.24
N ASN A 299 -90.79 19.73 -7.69
CA ASN A 299 -90.98 18.56 -6.83
C ASN A 299 -89.66 17.79 -6.67
N GLU A 300 -88.87 17.65 -7.74
CA GLU A 300 -87.49 17.18 -7.66
C GLU A 300 -86.60 18.18 -6.91
N LEU A 301 -86.80 19.50 -6.93
CA LEU A 301 -86.05 20.47 -6.11
C LEU A 301 -86.35 20.29 -4.63
N LYS A 302 -87.60 20.02 -4.24
CA LYS A 302 -87.93 19.74 -2.84
C LYS A 302 -87.39 18.39 -2.40
N ALA A 303 -87.40 17.37 -3.27
CA ALA A 303 -86.79 16.07 -3.02
C ALA A 303 -85.24 16.17 -2.96
N LEU A 304 -84.63 16.88 -3.91
CA LEU A 304 -83.21 17.21 -3.98
C LEU A 304 -82.79 18.14 -2.84
N GLN A 305 -83.62 19.06 -2.34
CA GLN A 305 -83.32 19.87 -1.17
C GLN A 305 -83.30 19.03 0.12
N ARG A 306 -84.21 18.06 0.25
CA ARG A 306 -84.17 17.09 1.36
C ARG A 306 -82.99 16.13 1.23
N GLN A 307 -82.67 15.67 0.02
CA GLN A 307 -81.47 14.88 -0.24
C GLN A 307 -80.19 15.71 -0.08
N LEU A 308 -80.21 17.02 -0.36
CA LEU A 308 -79.09 17.95 -0.19
C LEU A 308 -78.86 18.26 1.29
N MET A 309 -79.92 18.35 2.11
CA MET A 309 -79.78 18.47 3.57
C MET A 309 -79.20 17.19 4.18
N LYS A 310 -79.71 16.01 3.80
CA LYS A 310 -79.11 14.71 4.19
C LYS A 310 -77.69 14.54 3.65
N SER A 311 -77.42 15.00 2.44
CA SER A 311 -76.09 14.98 1.83
C SER A 311 -75.15 16.00 2.47
N LYS A 312 -75.64 17.13 2.98
CA LYS A 312 -74.86 18.11 3.76
C LYS A 312 -74.55 17.58 5.17
N GLU A 313 -75.48 16.90 5.82
CA GLU A 313 -75.24 16.21 7.09
C GLU A 313 -74.24 15.07 6.90
N ALA A 314 -74.44 14.23 5.87
CA ALA A 314 -73.49 13.18 5.50
C ALA A 314 -72.13 13.76 5.08
N ALA A 315 -72.07 14.89 4.38
CA ALA A 315 -70.82 15.57 4.04
C ALA A 315 -70.13 16.16 5.27
N GLY A 316 -70.89 16.63 6.28
CA GLY A 316 -70.35 17.06 7.57
C GLY A 316 -69.75 15.90 8.36
N GLU A 317 -70.42 14.75 8.39
CA GLU A 317 -69.89 13.52 8.99
C GLU A 317 -68.66 13.01 8.23
N LEU A 318 -68.71 13.00 6.89
CA LEU A 318 -67.61 12.63 6.01
C LEU A 318 -66.40 13.53 6.26
N GLN A 319 -66.59 14.84 6.36
CA GLN A 319 -65.52 15.80 6.65
C GLN A 319 -64.94 15.60 8.07
N SER A 320 -65.76 15.17 9.04
CA SER A 320 -65.27 14.82 10.38
C SER A 320 -64.46 13.52 10.38
N LEU A 321 -64.88 12.53 9.58
CA LEU A 321 -64.19 11.25 9.42
C LEU A 321 -62.90 11.42 8.62
N GLU A 322 -62.89 12.22 7.57
CA GLU A 322 -61.71 12.61 6.81
C GLU A 322 -60.68 13.30 7.71
N ARG A 323 -61.12 14.18 8.61
CA ARG A 323 -60.21 14.82 9.58
C ARG A 323 -59.61 13.81 10.56
N LYS A 324 -60.41 12.86 11.08
CA LYS A 324 -59.92 11.78 11.95
C LYS A 324 -58.98 10.80 11.22
N VAL A 325 -59.25 10.52 9.94
CA VAL A 325 -58.40 9.70 9.08
C VAL A 325 -57.07 10.41 8.81
N ALA A 326 -57.09 11.73 8.56
CA ALA A 326 -55.88 12.53 8.41
C ALA A 326 -55.04 12.56 9.69
N GLU A 327 -55.66 12.76 10.86
CA GLU A 327 -54.96 12.71 12.16
C GLU A 327 -54.34 11.34 12.45
N ARG A 328 -55.04 10.24 12.14
CA ARG A 328 -54.47 8.88 12.25
C ARG A 328 -53.38 8.64 11.22
N GLY A 329 -53.50 9.19 10.01
CA GLY A 329 -52.48 9.17 8.98
C GLY A 329 -51.18 9.82 9.46
N HIS A 330 -51.26 11.02 10.03
CA HIS A 330 -50.09 11.71 10.59
C HIS A 330 -49.46 10.97 11.78
N LYS A 331 -50.26 10.33 12.65
CA LYS A 331 -49.73 9.47 13.72
C LYS A 331 -49.02 8.25 13.15
N LEU A 332 -49.57 7.61 12.12
CA LEU A 332 -48.93 6.49 11.43
C LEU A 332 -47.61 6.91 10.79
N GLU A 333 -47.59 8.04 10.08
CA GLU A 333 -46.37 8.63 9.50
C GLU A 333 -45.31 8.91 10.58
N SER A 334 -45.72 9.42 11.74
CA SER A 334 -44.77 9.69 12.85
C SER A 334 -44.15 8.40 13.40
N LEU A 335 -44.96 7.33 13.55
CA LEU A 335 -44.50 6.02 14.03
C LEU A 335 -43.63 5.30 12.98
N GLU A 336 -43.97 5.42 11.70
CA GLU A 336 -43.13 4.93 10.62
C GLU A 336 -41.79 5.67 10.56
N SER A 337 -41.79 7.00 10.79
CA SER A 337 -40.55 7.76 10.89
C SER A 337 -39.66 7.27 12.04
N LEU A 338 -40.27 6.91 13.17
CA LEU A 338 -39.58 6.41 14.35
C LEU A 338 -39.06 4.97 14.13
N ARG A 339 -39.87 4.10 13.52
CA ARG A 339 -39.45 2.74 13.13
C ARG A 339 -38.26 2.80 12.17
N ASN A 340 -38.35 3.64 11.15
CA ASN A 340 -37.27 3.85 10.19
C ASN A 340 -36.01 4.43 10.84
N LYS A 341 -36.15 5.17 11.95
CA LYS A 341 -35.01 5.66 12.74
C LYS A 341 -34.35 4.54 13.53
N LEU A 342 -35.13 3.71 14.22
CA LEU A 342 -34.61 2.56 14.97
C LEU A 342 -33.99 1.49 14.06
N GLU A 343 -34.59 1.23 12.89
CA GLU A 343 -34.00 0.33 11.88
C GLU A 343 -32.66 0.86 11.37
N ARG A 344 -32.54 2.18 11.16
CA ARG A 344 -31.26 2.82 10.82
C ARG A 344 -30.24 2.69 11.95
N ASP A 345 -30.64 2.92 13.19
CA ASP A 345 -29.73 2.83 14.34
C ASP A 345 -29.23 1.39 14.57
N LEU A 346 -30.10 0.40 14.35
CA LEU A 346 -29.72 -1.02 14.38
C LEU A 346 -28.77 -1.38 13.24
N ALA A 347 -29.06 -0.93 12.01
CA ALA A 347 -28.18 -1.14 10.86
C ALA A 347 -26.80 -0.49 11.07
N ASN A 348 -26.75 0.70 11.68
CA ASN A 348 -25.52 1.38 12.04
C ASN A 348 -24.72 0.57 13.08
N SER A 349 -25.36 0.07 14.13
CA SER A 349 -24.69 -0.76 15.16
C SER A 349 -24.13 -2.07 14.57
N ILE A 350 -24.85 -2.71 13.64
CA ILE A 350 -24.38 -3.91 12.93
C ILE A 350 -23.19 -3.57 12.04
N ALA A 351 -23.24 -2.43 11.33
CA ALA A 351 -22.16 -1.97 10.49
C ALA A 351 -20.89 -1.63 11.31
N GLU A 352 -21.04 -0.99 12.47
CA GLU A 352 -19.95 -0.70 13.41
C GLU A 352 -19.30 -1.98 13.92
N CYS A 353 -20.08 -2.96 14.37
CA CYS A 353 -19.56 -4.26 14.81
C CYS A 353 -18.82 -4.97 13.67
N GLY A 354 -19.36 -4.93 12.45
CA GLY A 354 -18.72 -5.48 11.26
C GLY A 354 -17.42 -4.76 10.87
N ALA A 355 -17.34 -3.44 11.09
CA ALA A 355 -16.14 -2.65 10.85
C ALA A 355 -15.05 -2.99 11.90
N LEU A 356 -15.39 -3.01 13.19
CA LEU A 356 -14.50 -3.40 14.28
C LEU A 356 -13.90 -4.80 14.06
N LYS A 357 -14.72 -5.77 13.62
CA LYS A 357 -14.25 -7.13 13.31
C LYS A 357 -13.23 -7.13 12.17
N ARG A 358 -13.49 -6.39 11.09
CA ARG A 358 -12.57 -6.28 9.95
C ARG A 358 -11.25 -5.61 10.34
N THR A 359 -11.29 -4.57 11.17
CA THR A 359 -10.08 -3.91 11.68
C THR A 359 -9.23 -4.89 12.48
N LEU A 360 -9.85 -5.67 13.37
CA LEU A 360 -9.16 -6.69 14.16
C LEU A 360 -8.51 -7.79 13.29
N GLU A 361 -9.19 -8.25 12.24
CA GLU A 361 -8.64 -9.23 11.29
C GLU A 361 -7.44 -8.67 10.51
N LEU A 362 -7.50 -7.38 10.16
CA LEU A 362 -6.45 -6.71 9.42
C LEU A 362 -5.20 -6.48 10.29
N GLU A 363 -5.38 -6.03 11.53
CA GLU A 363 -4.27 -5.95 12.51
C GLU A 363 -3.63 -7.30 12.78
N ARG A 364 -4.42 -8.38 12.86
CA ARG A 364 -3.89 -9.75 13.00
C ARG A 364 -3.01 -10.14 11.82
N LYS A 365 -3.43 -9.82 10.59
CA LYS A 365 -2.66 -10.10 9.37
C LYS A 365 -1.38 -9.28 9.31
N ASP A 366 -1.45 -7.98 9.65
CA ASP A 366 -0.29 -7.10 9.67
C ASP A 366 0.74 -7.53 10.73
N ARG A 367 0.28 -7.96 11.92
CA ARG A 367 1.15 -8.53 12.94
C ARG A 367 1.87 -9.79 12.46
N LEU A 368 1.15 -10.69 11.78
CA LEU A 368 1.71 -11.93 11.22
C LEU A 368 2.77 -11.64 10.14
N ASN A 369 2.52 -10.64 9.29
CA ASN A 369 3.48 -10.18 8.28
C ASN A 369 4.74 -9.56 8.92
N LEU A 370 4.58 -8.78 9.99
CA LEU A 370 5.70 -8.20 10.73
C LEU A 370 6.53 -9.29 11.43
N GLU A 371 5.88 -10.27 12.04
CA GLU A 371 6.55 -11.44 12.63
C GLU A 371 7.34 -12.21 11.55
N HIS A 372 6.77 -12.42 10.36
CA HIS A 372 7.46 -13.10 9.26
C HIS A 372 8.71 -12.32 8.81
N LYS A 373 8.59 -11.00 8.60
CA LYS A 373 9.73 -10.14 8.25
C LYS A 373 10.81 -10.13 9.32
N ALA A 374 10.42 -10.09 10.60
CA ALA A 374 11.37 -10.15 11.71
C ALA A 374 12.13 -11.49 11.73
N LEU A 375 11.44 -12.61 11.53
CA LEU A 375 12.06 -13.94 11.43
C LEU A 375 13.02 -14.03 10.24
N GLU A 376 12.67 -13.44 9.11
CA GLU A 376 13.52 -13.44 7.90
C GLU A 376 14.80 -12.61 8.11
N LEU A 377 14.68 -11.45 8.74
CA LEU A 377 15.82 -10.63 9.15
C LEU A 377 16.73 -11.37 10.12
N ILE A 378 16.16 -12.01 11.16
CA ILE A 378 16.92 -12.82 12.12
C ILE A 378 17.62 -13.98 11.41
N LYS A 379 16.95 -14.67 10.49
CA LYS A 379 17.54 -15.76 9.70
C LYS A 379 18.71 -15.28 8.84
N SER A 380 18.56 -14.14 8.17
CA SER A 380 19.62 -13.56 7.34
C SER A 380 20.82 -13.10 8.18
N ALA A 381 20.58 -12.52 9.36
CA ALA A 381 21.62 -12.10 10.29
C ALA A 381 22.38 -13.31 10.86
N LYS A 382 21.65 -14.37 11.24
CA LYS A 382 22.23 -15.63 11.71
C LYS A 382 23.12 -16.26 10.64
N GLN A 383 22.67 -16.32 9.38
CA GLN A 383 23.46 -16.89 8.30
C GLN A 383 24.74 -16.08 8.01
N LYS A 384 24.67 -14.75 8.06
CA LYS A 384 25.85 -13.88 7.93
C LYS A 384 26.84 -14.10 9.07
N TRP A 385 26.34 -14.22 10.31
CA TRP A 385 27.17 -14.51 11.47
C TRP A 385 27.82 -15.89 11.37
N GLU A 386 27.07 -16.94 11.02
CA GLU A 386 27.61 -18.29 10.81
C GLU A 386 28.68 -18.32 9.73
N ASN A 387 28.49 -17.62 8.61
CA ASN A 387 29.50 -17.51 7.55
C ASN A 387 30.76 -16.78 8.04
N SER A 388 30.60 -15.66 8.74
CA SER A 388 31.75 -14.91 9.30
C SER A 388 32.47 -15.68 10.40
N GLU A 389 31.76 -16.49 11.17
CA GLU A 389 32.35 -17.31 12.22
C GLU A 389 33.08 -18.50 11.61
N LYS A 390 32.50 -19.13 10.58
CA LYS A 390 33.16 -20.18 9.80
C LYS A 390 34.47 -19.70 9.19
N THR A 391 34.50 -18.51 8.58
CA THR A 391 35.74 -17.97 8.00
C THR A 391 36.81 -17.69 9.05
N LYS A 392 36.44 -17.19 10.23
CA LYS A 392 37.37 -17.02 11.36
C LYS A 392 37.92 -18.36 11.84
N VAL A 393 37.06 -19.36 12.03
CA VAL A 393 37.45 -20.70 12.47
C VAL A 393 38.38 -21.36 11.44
N ASP A 394 38.07 -21.23 10.15
CA ASP A 394 38.92 -21.78 9.09
C ASP A 394 40.28 -21.05 9.02
N GLY A 395 40.30 -19.73 9.25
CA GLY A 395 41.55 -18.96 9.39
C GLY A 395 42.40 -19.42 10.58
N LEU A 396 41.80 -19.57 11.76
CA LEU A 396 42.49 -20.07 12.96
C LEU A 396 42.98 -21.51 12.77
N LYS A 397 42.22 -22.38 12.10
CA LYS A 397 42.66 -23.74 11.77
C LYS A 397 43.89 -23.72 10.87
N LEU A 398 43.92 -22.85 9.87
CA LEU A 398 45.08 -22.70 8.99
C LEU A 398 46.31 -22.23 9.77
N GLU A 399 46.14 -21.25 10.65
CA GLU A 399 47.23 -20.74 11.50
C GLU A 399 47.76 -21.82 12.46
N VAL A 400 46.87 -22.60 13.09
CA VAL A 400 47.26 -23.75 13.92
C VAL A 400 48.00 -24.80 13.10
N ALA A 401 47.58 -25.07 11.86
CA ALA A 401 48.28 -26.01 10.99
C ALA A 401 49.69 -25.54 10.64
N GLN A 402 49.86 -24.26 10.30
CA GLN A 402 51.16 -23.64 10.04
C GLN A 402 52.07 -23.68 11.28
N GLN A 403 51.52 -23.40 12.46
CA GLN A 403 52.27 -23.49 13.71
C GLN A 403 52.70 -24.93 14.01
N LYS A 404 51.83 -25.92 13.78
CA LYS A 404 52.19 -27.35 13.93
C LYS A 404 53.32 -27.76 13.00
N GLU A 405 53.28 -27.33 11.74
CA GLU A 405 54.34 -27.62 10.77
C GLU A 405 55.67 -26.99 11.24
N LYS A 406 55.64 -25.74 11.70
CA LYS A 406 56.83 -25.07 12.24
C LYS A 406 57.39 -25.78 13.47
N ILE A 407 56.52 -26.24 14.39
CA ILE A 407 56.93 -27.05 15.54
C ILE A 407 57.58 -28.35 15.08
N GLN A 408 57.03 -29.02 14.06
CA GLN A 408 57.60 -30.25 13.52
C GLN A 408 58.97 -30.03 12.88
N GLN A 409 59.14 -28.93 12.13
CA GLN A 409 60.43 -28.53 11.58
C GLN A 409 61.45 -28.28 12.70
N LEU A 410 61.08 -27.50 13.73
CA LEU A 410 61.94 -27.25 14.90
C LEU A 410 62.26 -28.51 15.69
N ALA A 411 61.33 -29.46 15.78
CA ALA A 411 61.58 -30.75 16.42
C ALA A 411 62.60 -31.58 15.63
N SER A 412 62.51 -31.58 14.30
CA SER A 412 63.47 -32.28 13.44
C SER A 412 64.88 -31.67 13.51
N THR A 413 65.00 -30.34 13.54
CA THR A 413 66.29 -29.68 13.68
C THR A 413 66.90 -29.91 15.06
N ASN A 414 66.09 -29.87 16.12
CA ASN A 414 66.56 -30.22 17.48
C ASN A 414 67.02 -31.67 17.58
N ALA A 415 66.33 -32.61 16.93
CA ALA A 415 66.75 -34.01 16.88
C ALA A 415 68.13 -34.16 16.20
N LEU A 416 68.33 -33.51 15.05
CA LEU A 416 69.60 -33.49 14.35
C LEU A 416 70.73 -32.87 15.19
N LEU A 417 70.44 -31.75 15.86
CA LEU A 417 71.41 -31.07 16.72
C LEU A 417 71.81 -31.96 17.92
N ASN A 418 70.85 -32.66 18.51
CA ASN A 418 71.10 -33.61 19.59
C ASN A 418 71.95 -34.80 19.11
N GLU A 419 71.73 -35.31 17.91
CA GLU A 419 72.56 -36.37 17.32
C GLU A 419 74.00 -35.87 17.08
N GLN A 420 74.16 -34.67 16.54
CA GLN A 420 75.48 -34.04 16.39
C GLN A 420 76.19 -33.85 17.73
N LEU A 421 75.46 -33.43 18.76
CA LEU A 421 75.98 -33.31 20.12
C LEU A 421 76.42 -34.66 20.69
N GLN A 422 75.61 -35.71 20.53
CA GLN A 422 75.99 -37.05 20.98
C GLN A 422 77.22 -37.58 20.25
N HIS A 423 77.32 -37.35 18.94
CA HIS A 423 78.51 -37.72 18.17
C HIS A 423 79.76 -36.97 18.68
N ALA A 424 79.64 -35.66 18.94
CA ALA A 424 80.73 -34.88 19.51
C ALA A 424 81.16 -35.39 20.89
N LEU A 425 80.21 -35.74 21.76
CA LEU A 425 80.48 -36.33 23.08
C LEU A 425 81.16 -37.70 22.97
N GLN A 426 80.74 -38.56 22.04
CA GLN A 426 81.41 -39.85 21.80
C GLN A 426 82.84 -39.66 21.30
N MET A 427 83.06 -38.72 20.38
CA MET A 427 84.40 -38.38 19.89
C MET A 427 85.27 -37.85 21.03
N GLN A 428 84.74 -36.97 21.88
CA GLN A 428 85.42 -36.49 23.08
C GLN A 428 85.80 -37.65 24.02
N HIS A 429 84.89 -38.59 24.27
CA HIS A 429 85.18 -39.78 25.08
C HIS A 429 86.30 -40.64 24.47
N LYS A 430 86.26 -40.92 23.16
CA LYS A 430 87.34 -41.63 22.47
C LYS A 430 88.68 -40.90 22.56
N HIS A 431 88.67 -39.57 22.43
CA HIS A 431 89.88 -38.76 22.62
C HIS A 431 90.39 -38.84 24.06
N LYS A 432 89.50 -38.82 25.06
CA LYS A 432 89.86 -38.98 26.46
C LYS A 432 90.48 -40.36 26.73
N ASP A 433 89.85 -41.43 26.26
CA ASP A 433 90.38 -42.79 26.40
C ASP A 433 91.74 -42.93 25.71
N SER A 434 91.90 -42.33 24.51
CA SER A 434 93.19 -42.28 23.81
C SER A 434 94.25 -41.54 24.61
N ILE A 435 93.93 -40.38 25.19
CA ILE A 435 94.84 -39.63 26.08
C ILE A 435 95.21 -40.50 27.29
N GLU A 436 94.25 -41.17 27.94
CA GLU A 436 94.51 -42.06 29.07
C GLU A 436 95.43 -43.23 28.66
N THR A 437 95.28 -43.81 27.46
CA THR A 437 96.22 -44.84 26.96
C THR A 437 97.62 -44.29 26.69
N VAL A 438 97.74 -43.08 26.14
CA VAL A 438 99.04 -42.41 25.91
C VAL A 438 99.70 -42.10 27.25
N GLU A 439 98.95 -41.58 28.23
CA GLU A 439 99.45 -41.34 29.58
C GLU A 439 99.90 -42.63 30.25
N HIS A 440 99.16 -43.73 30.08
CA HIS A 440 99.55 -45.04 30.62
C HIS A 440 100.80 -45.62 29.93
N LEU A 441 100.93 -45.48 28.61
CA LEU A 441 102.13 -45.86 27.86
C LEU A 441 103.34 -45.00 28.24
N ASN A 442 103.14 -43.71 28.47
CA ASN A 442 104.16 -42.80 28.97
C ASN A 442 104.55 -43.17 30.40
N ARG A 443 103.61 -43.44 31.30
CA ARG A 443 103.90 -43.93 32.66
C ARG A 443 104.67 -45.25 32.62
N LYS A 444 104.29 -46.20 31.76
CA LYS A 444 105.05 -47.46 31.57
C LYS A 444 106.46 -47.21 31.03
N SER A 445 106.61 -46.28 30.10
CA SER A 445 107.92 -45.91 29.55
C SER A 445 108.79 -45.22 30.59
N ILE A 446 108.19 -44.33 31.40
CA ILE A 446 108.86 -43.66 32.53
C ILE A 446 109.27 -44.68 33.57
N ILE A 447 108.38 -45.58 34.02
CA ILE A 447 108.73 -46.67 34.95
C ILE A 447 109.81 -47.59 34.34
N GLY A 448 109.76 -47.86 33.03
CA GLY A 448 110.79 -48.62 32.32
C GLY A 448 112.14 -47.90 32.25
N LEU A 449 112.13 -46.58 32.13
CA LEU A 449 113.31 -45.74 32.17
C LEU A 449 113.82 -45.59 33.60
N GLU A 450 112.96 -45.46 34.60
CA GLU A 450 113.26 -45.39 36.04
C GLU A 450 113.86 -46.71 36.53
N THR A 451 113.30 -47.86 36.16
CA THR A 451 113.90 -49.17 36.49
C THR A 451 115.22 -49.41 35.77
N ARG A 452 115.37 -48.93 34.52
CA ARG A 452 116.68 -48.90 33.86
C ARG A 452 117.65 -47.95 34.54
N LEU A 453 117.17 -46.78 34.99
CA LEU A 453 117.95 -45.82 35.75
C LEU A 453 118.35 -46.43 37.07
N GLU A 454 117.47 -47.00 37.88
CA GLU A 454 117.78 -47.72 39.12
C GLU A 454 118.78 -48.85 38.89
N LYS A 455 118.62 -49.63 37.81
CA LYS A 455 119.58 -50.69 37.47
C LYS A 455 120.95 -50.13 37.08
N ILE A 456 120.99 -49.07 36.27
CA ILE A 456 122.22 -48.31 35.95
C ILE A 456 122.74 -47.60 37.19
N THR A 457 121.91 -47.17 38.13
CA THR A 457 122.33 -46.47 39.36
C THR A 457 122.92 -47.49 40.32
N LEU A 458 122.37 -48.69 40.42
CA LEU A 458 122.91 -49.80 41.19
C LEU A 458 124.20 -50.34 40.55
N GLU A 459 124.25 -50.47 39.23
CA GLU A 459 125.46 -50.81 38.48
C GLU A 459 126.53 -49.72 38.60
N THR A 460 126.16 -48.44 38.51
CA THR A 460 127.08 -47.32 38.72
C THR A 460 127.46 -47.15 40.18
N GLN A 461 126.63 -47.50 41.17
CA GLN A 461 126.97 -47.46 42.59
C GLN A 461 127.92 -48.60 42.96
N ASN A 462 127.74 -49.78 42.36
CA ASN A 462 128.69 -50.88 42.44
C ASN A 462 130.02 -50.54 41.72
N GLN A 463 129.95 -49.92 40.54
CA GLN A 463 131.13 -49.41 39.84
C GLN A 463 131.77 -48.19 40.53
N MET A 464 131.01 -47.33 41.22
CA MET A 464 131.51 -46.19 41.99
C MET A 464 132.18 -46.66 43.26
N SER A 465 131.75 -47.73 43.92
CA SER A 465 132.55 -48.32 45.02
C SER A 465 133.91 -48.84 44.52
N ALA A 466 133.97 -49.33 43.27
CA ALA A 466 135.20 -49.79 42.62
C ALA A 466 136.03 -48.66 42.00
N ILE A 467 135.39 -47.55 41.60
CA ILE A 467 136.00 -46.36 41.01
C ILE A 467 136.38 -45.34 42.08
N GLU A 468 135.75 -45.23 43.24
CA GLU A 468 136.26 -44.45 44.39
C GLU A 468 137.63 -44.97 44.87
N SER A 469 137.89 -46.27 44.63
CA SER A 469 139.21 -46.87 44.81
C SER A 469 140.20 -46.53 43.68
N LYS A 470 139.74 -46.17 42.47
CA LYS A 470 140.58 -45.85 41.28
C LYS A 470 140.57 -44.35 40.89
N LEU A 471 139.68 -43.54 41.47
CA LEU A 471 139.50 -42.09 41.26
C LEU A 471 140.49 -41.30 42.13
N ARG A 472 141.10 -41.95 43.13
CA ARG A 472 142.38 -41.52 43.69
C ARG A 472 143.53 -41.60 42.68
N ASP A 473 143.42 -42.45 41.65
CA ASP A 473 144.47 -42.66 40.66
C ASP A 473 144.19 -41.93 39.32
N GLU A 474 142.92 -41.74 38.92
CA GLU A 474 142.55 -41.05 37.66
C GLU A 474 142.20 -39.56 37.79
N THR A 475 142.32 -38.97 38.98
CA THR A 475 142.42 -37.49 39.14
C THR A 475 143.65 -36.92 38.42
N HIS A 476 144.53 -37.78 37.91
CA HIS A 476 145.70 -37.45 37.11
C HIS A 476 145.46 -37.43 35.57
N GLN A 477 144.40 -38.02 35.01
CA GLN A 477 144.26 -38.17 33.55
C GLN A 477 143.08 -37.44 32.89
N LYS A 478 142.11 -36.91 33.64
CA LYS A 478 140.95 -36.20 33.06
C LYS A 478 141.26 -34.79 32.52
N ASN A 479 142.45 -34.25 32.77
CA ASN A 479 142.93 -33.03 32.11
C ASN A 479 143.22 -33.21 30.61
N LEU A 480 142.99 -34.38 29.99
CA LEU A 480 143.46 -34.65 28.62
C LEU A 480 142.39 -34.93 27.54
N LEU A 481 141.10 -35.07 27.85
CA LEU A 481 140.10 -35.45 26.83
C LEU A 481 138.85 -34.56 26.81
N GLN A 482 139.10 -33.25 26.89
CA GLN A 482 138.18 -32.17 26.49
C GLN A 482 138.21 -31.93 24.96
N THR A 483 138.52 -32.96 24.16
CA THR A 483 138.96 -32.76 22.77
C THR A 483 138.38 -33.76 21.76
N GLU A 484 137.20 -34.34 22.01
CA GLU A 484 136.52 -35.22 21.03
C GLU A 484 135.02 -34.91 20.85
N LEU A 485 134.60 -33.69 21.19
CA LEU A 485 133.22 -33.21 21.04
C LEU A 485 132.93 -32.55 19.67
N SER A 486 133.73 -32.83 18.64
CA SER A 486 133.69 -32.10 17.36
C SER A 486 133.60 -32.94 16.09
N ALA A 487 133.14 -34.19 16.17
CA ALA A 487 132.91 -35.01 14.99
C ALA A 487 131.45 -35.47 14.90
N CYS A 488 130.84 -35.18 13.75
CA CYS A 488 129.58 -35.76 13.26
C CYS A 488 128.25 -35.13 13.69
N ARG A 489 128.21 -33.79 13.68
CA ARG A 489 127.07 -33.01 13.13
C ARG A 489 126.87 -33.32 11.63
N ALA A 490 126.50 -34.56 11.30
CA ALA A 490 126.38 -35.04 9.91
C ALA A 490 124.99 -35.61 9.56
N SER A 491 124.01 -35.55 10.48
CA SER A 491 122.62 -35.95 10.22
C SER A 491 121.67 -34.76 9.97
N GLU A 492 122.18 -33.52 10.01
CA GLU A 492 121.35 -32.31 10.07
C GLU A 492 121.03 -31.70 8.68
N ARG A 493 121.56 -32.26 7.59
CA ARG A 493 121.37 -31.72 6.22
C ARG A 493 120.25 -32.36 5.40
N SER A 494 119.62 -33.44 5.86
CA SER A 494 118.51 -34.10 5.14
C SER A 494 117.12 -33.53 5.49
N LEU A 495 116.99 -32.86 6.64
CA LEU A 495 115.73 -32.27 7.11
C LEU A 495 115.50 -30.81 6.65
N SER A 496 116.53 -30.15 6.09
CA SER A 496 116.43 -28.73 5.68
C SER A 496 115.77 -28.49 4.31
N GLU A 497 115.61 -29.52 3.46
CA GLU A 497 114.98 -29.38 2.14
C GLU A 497 113.47 -29.65 2.16
N LYS A 498 112.96 -30.46 3.09
CA LYS A 498 111.51 -30.69 3.27
C LYS A 498 110.81 -29.55 4.03
N LEU A 499 111.57 -28.71 4.74
CA LEU A 499 111.05 -27.57 5.49
C LEU A 499 110.65 -26.40 4.57
N LYS A 500 111.42 -26.14 3.49
CA LYS A 500 111.16 -25.04 2.55
C LYS A 500 109.90 -25.21 1.68
N ALA A 501 109.53 -26.45 1.33
CA ALA A 501 108.33 -26.72 0.52
C ALA A 501 107.00 -26.58 1.32
N SER A 502 107.05 -26.69 2.65
CA SER A 502 105.90 -26.50 3.54
C SER A 502 105.67 -25.02 3.92
N GLU A 503 106.71 -24.18 3.85
CA GLU A 503 106.66 -22.76 4.20
C GLU A 503 105.95 -21.92 3.12
N GLU A 504 106.12 -22.25 1.83
CA GLU A 504 105.45 -21.54 0.72
C GLU A 504 103.93 -21.80 0.68
N ASN A 505 103.48 -22.99 1.09
CA ASN A 505 102.06 -23.35 1.13
C ASN A 505 101.34 -22.70 2.34
N CYS A 506 102.04 -22.45 3.44
CA CYS A 506 101.53 -21.65 4.58
C CYS A 506 101.35 -20.17 4.22
N GLY A 507 102.24 -19.59 3.40
CA GLY A 507 102.13 -18.19 2.97
C GLY A 507 100.87 -17.89 2.15
N HIS A 508 100.49 -18.79 1.25
CA HIS A 508 99.31 -18.61 0.40
C HIS A 508 97.98 -18.79 1.17
N LEU A 509 97.98 -19.59 2.23
CA LEU A 509 96.86 -19.73 3.17
C LEU A 509 96.77 -18.52 4.11
N LEU A 510 97.89 -17.93 4.54
CA LEU A 510 97.90 -16.71 5.37
C LEU A 510 97.27 -15.50 4.65
N ILE A 511 97.61 -15.29 3.37
CA ILE A 511 97.07 -14.17 2.57
C ILE A 511 95.54 -14.33 2.35
N LYS A 512 95.06 -15.55 2.10
CA LYS A 512 93.62 -15.84 2.00
C LYS A 512 92.90 -15.67 3.33
N LEU A 513 93.56 -16.02 4.44
CA LEU A 513 92.99 -15.88 5.78
C LEU A 513 92.90 -14.40 6.17
N GLU A 514 93.88 -13.57 5.79
CA GLU A 514 93.82 -12.11 5.95
C GLU A 514 92.77 -11.44 5.07
N SER A 515 92.61 -11.86 3.80
CA SER A 515 91.55 -11.30 2.94
C SER A 515 90.16 -11.66 3.45
N ASN A 516 89.97 -12.88 3.93
CA ASN A 516 88.71 -13.33 4.52
C ASN A 516 88.44 -12.68 5.87
N GLN A 517 89.46 -12.40 6.69
CA GLN A 517 89.29 -11.63 7.92
C GLN A 517 88.90 -10.18 7.65
N LYS A 518 89.40 -9.56 6.57
CA LYS A 518 88.95 -8.21 6.17
C LYS A 518 87.50 -8.20 5.71
N THR A 519 87.06 -9.17 4.91
CA THR A 519 85.66 -9.25 4.47
C THR A 519 84.71 -9.60 5.60
N ILE A 520 85.12 -10.45 6.56
CA ILE A 520 84.35 -10.73 7.77
C ILE A 520 84.15 -9.45 8.59
N ARG A 521 85.21 -8.66 8.83
CA ARG A 521 85.07 -7.39 9.56
C ARG A 521 84.17 -6.37 8.85
N GLU A 522 84.23 -6.30 7.52
CA GLU A 522 83.34 -5.44 6.73
C GLU A 522 81.86 -5.89 6.81
N LEU A 523 81.61 -7.20 6.85
CA LEU A 523 80.27 -7.75 7.01
C LEU A 523 79.75 -7.57 8.45
N GLU A 524 80.61 -7.75 9.46
CA GLU A 524 80.29 -7.50 10.87
C GLU A 524 79.89 -6.03 11.08
N TYR A 525 80.64 -5.09 10.51
CA TYR A 525 80.29 -3.66 10.55
C TYR A 525 78.96 -3.33 9.85
N LYS A 526 78.68 -3.97 8.70
CA LYS A 526 77.38 -3.81 8.02
C LYS A 526 76.23 -4.42 8.80
N ILE A 527 76.43 -5.56 9.46
CA ILE A 527 75.42 -6.18 10.33
C ILE A 527 75.14 -5.30 11.54
N GLU A 528 76.15 -4.65 12.10
CA GLU A 528 76.00 -3.72 13.23
C GLU A 528 75.15 -2.51 12.85
N ILE A 529 75.42 -1.86 11.71
CA ILE A 529 74.60 -0.76 11.17
C ILE A 529 73.16 -1.22 10.87
N LEU A 530 73.00 -2.41 10.28
CA LEU A 530 71.67 -2.97 10.02
C LEU A 530 70.91 -3.28 11.33
N GLY A 531 71.62 -3.68 12.39
CA GLY A 531 71.06 -3.86 13.73
C GLY A 531 70.58 -2.55 14.36
N GLU A 532 71.33 -1.46 14.21
CA GLU A 532 70.92 -0.14 14.70
C GLU A 532 69.72 0.44 13.93
N THR A 533 69.70 0.26 12.61
CA THR A 533 68.55 0.68 11.78
C THR A 533 67.29 -0.13 12.10
N ALA A 534 67.41 -1.44 12.37
CA ALA A 534 66.29 -2.27 12.81
C ALA A 534 65.71 -1.81 14.15
N LYS A 535 66.56 -1.48 15.14
CA LYS A 535 66.12 -0.91 16.42
C LYS A 535 65.37 0.41 16.24
N THR A 536 65.88 1.28 15.37
CA THR A 536 65.23 2.58 15.07
C THR A 536 63.87 2.38 14.41
N ILE A 537 63.74 1.39 13.52
CA ILE A 537 62.45 1.04 12.88
C ILE A 537 61.46 0.49 13.91
N ASP A 538 61.90 -0.34 14.85
CA ASP A 538 61.03 -0.89 15.89
C ASP A 538 60.56 0.19 16.88
N GLU A 539 61.42 1.16 17.22
CA GLU A 539 61.04 2.34 18.00
C GLU A 539 60.00 3.21 17.28
N GLN A 540 60.17 3.43 15.97
CA GLN A 540 59.18 4.18 15.18
C GLN A 540 57.86 3.43 15.07
N LYS A 541 57.87 2.10 14.86
CA LYS A 541 56.65 1.27 14.86
C LYS A 541 55.93 1.32 16.21
N ALA A 542 56.66 1.32 17.33
CA ALA A 542 56.07 1.47 18.65
C ALA A 542 55.38 2.83 18.85
N LYS A 543 56.00 3.92 18.37
CA LYS A 543 55.40 5.27 18.39
C LYS A 543 54.17 5.37 17.50
N THR A 544 54.19 4.78 16.30
CA THR A 544 53.03 4.76 15.40
C THR A 544 51.86 4.01 16.02
N ARG A 545 52.10 2.83 16.63
CA ARG A 545 51.05 2.08 17.34
C ARG A 545 50.45 2.88 18.51
N ALA A 546 51.30 3.55 19.29
CA ALA A 546 50.83 4.37 20.40
C ALA A 546 49.94 5.53 19.94
N LEU A 547 50.30 6.21 18.84
CA LEU A 547 49.47 7.27 18.25
C LEU A 547 48.18 6.73 17.64
N GLU A 548 48.21 5.56 17.00
CA GLU A 548 47.01 4.89 16.47
C GLU A 548 46.02 4.55 17.60
N ASP A 549 46.52 3.99 18.72
CA ASP A 549 45.70 3.68 19.90
C ASP A 549 45.11 4.95 20.53
N GLU A 550 45.88 6.05 20.60
CA GLU A 550 45.42 7.33 21.11
C GLU A 550 44.35 7.97 20.21
N MET A 551 44.50 7.88 18.88
CA MET A 551 43.50 8.34 17.93
C MET A 551 42.19 7.54 18.02
N VAL A 552 42.27 6.22 18.20
CA VAL A 552 41.10 5.37 18.39
C VAL A 552 40.39 5.72 19.69
N LYS A 553 41.14 5.96 20.79
CA LYS A 553 40.59 6.37 22.07
C LYS A 553 39.83 7.71 21.98
N LEU A 554 40.46 8.74 21.41
CA LEU A 554 39.85 10.07 21.24
C LEU A 554 38.62 10.01 20.32
N ARG A 555 38.65 9.20 19.26
CA ARG A 555 37.50 9.00 18.37
C ARG A 555 36.33 8.35 19.10
N ASN A 556 36.60 7.33 19.92
CA ASN A 556 35.57 6.66 20.71
C ASN A 556 34.97 7.58 21.77
N GLU A 557 35.80 8.35 22.48
CA GLU A 557 35.34 9.34 23.47
C GLU A 557 34.45 10.42 22.84
N LYS A 558 34.83 10.93 21.66
CA LYS A 558 34.03 11.92 20.93
C LYS A 558 32.68 11.34 20.48
N VAL A 559 32.67 10.11 19.97
CA VAL A 559 31.42 9.45 19.56
C VAL A 559 30.52 9.23 20.78
N VAL A 560 31.06 8.74 21.90
CA VAL A 560 30.28 8.54 23.13
C VAL A 560 29.68 9.86 23.63
N ALA A 561 30.45 10.95 23.66
CA ALA A 561 29.95 12.27 24.06
C ALA A 561 28.83 12.80 23.15
N GLU A 562 28.96 12.64 21.83
CA GLU A 562 27.91 13.03 20.87
C GLU A 562 26.62 12.22 21.06
N TRP A 563 26.74 10.92 21.37
CA TRP A 563 25.60 10.06 21.64
C TRP A 563 24.91 10.38 22.97
N GLU A 564 25.68 10.66 24.02
CA GLU A 564 25.15 11.08 25.33
C GLU A 564 24.40 12.42 25.23
N GLN A 565 24.92 13.38 24.45
CA GLN A 565 24.25 14.65 24.22
C GLN A 565 22.92 14.46 23.46
N LYS A 566 22.91 13.64 22.41
CA LYS A 566 21.68 13.32 21.66
C LYS A 566 20.65 12.63 22.55
N PHE A 567 21.08 11.64 23.33
CA PHE A 567 20.21 10.92 24.25
C PHE A 567 19.58 11.84 25.30
N LYS A 568 20.34 12.84 25.80
CA LYS A 568 19.83 13.82 26.76
C LYS A 568 18.74 14.71 26.15
N VAL A 569 18.97 15.25 24.94
CA VAL A 569 17.98 16.06 24.23
C VAL A 569 16.71 15.27 23.94
N GLU A 570 16.85 14.01 23.51
CA GLU A 570 15.72 13.13 23.22
C GLU A 570 14.93 12.77 24.49
N LYS A 571 15.61 12.57 25.62
CA LYS A 571 14.97 12.33 26.93
C LYS A 571 14.17 13.55 27.40
N GLU A 572 14.70 14.76 27.23
CA GLU A 572 14.02 16.00 27.57
C GLU A 572 12.80 16.25 26.67
N ALA A 573 12.93 16.00 25.36
CA ALA A 573 11.82 16.08 24.41
C ALA A 573 10.70 15.08 24.76
N ASN A 574 11.06 13.83 25.08
CA ASN A 574 10.10 12.80 25.48
C ASN A 574 9.39 13.15 26.79
N ALA A 575 10.09 13.71 27.77
CA ALA A 575 9.47 14.17 29.01
C ALA A 575 8.46 15.30 28.76
N ASN A 576 8.78 16.23 27.85
CA ASN A 576 7.87 17.32 27.50
C ASN A 576 6.62 16.83 26.74
N LEU A 577 6.79 15.90 25.80
CA LEU A 577 5.67 15.25 25.12
C LEU A 577 4.76 14.48 26.09
N GLN A 578 5.33 13.77 27.06
CA GLN A 578 4.55 13.09 28.09
C GLN A 578 3.73 14.06 28.94
N LYS A 579 4.30 15.24 29.26
CA LYS A 579 3.58 16.29 29.99
C LYS A 579 2.41 16.82 29.18
N GLN A 580 2.61 17.16 27.90
CA GLN A 580 1.54 17.62 27.01
C GLN A 580 0.43 16.58 26.84
N ILE A 581 0.79 15.30 26.70
CA ILE A 581 -0.19 14.20 26.63
C ILE A 581 -1.02 14.12 27.92
N LYS A 582 -0.41 14.36 29.09
CA LYS A 582 -1.13 14.34 30.36
C LYS A 582 -2.12 15.50 30.48
N GLU A 583 -1.69 16.71 30.12
CA GLU A 583 -2.55 17.91 30.12
C GLU A 583 -3.75 17.73 29.17
N LEU A 584 -3.52 17.27 27.94
CA LEU A 584 -4.59 17.00 26.97
C LEU A 584 -5.56 15.91 27.46
N LYS A 585 -5.07 14.89 28.18
CA LYS A 585 -5.94 13.86 28.77
C LYS A 585 -6.84 14.42 29.88
N GLU A 586 -6.32 15.32 30.71
CA GLU A 586 -7.10 15.98 31.76
C GLU A 586 -8.18 16.89 31.16
N GLU A 587 -7.84 17.67 30.14
CA GLU A 587 -8.81 18.50 29.38
C GLU A 587 -9.88 17.64 28.70
N LEU A 588 -9.49 16.53 28.07
CA LEU A 588 -10.45 15.62 27.44
C LEU A 588 -11.43 15.03 28.46
N ASN A 589 -10.93 14.61 29.63
CA ASN A 589 -11.76 14.03 30.68
C ASN A 589 -12.76 15.03 31.26
N THR A 590 -12.36 16.29 31.46
CA THR A 590 -13.28 17.36 31.90
C THR A 590 -14.35 17.65 30.84
N SER A 591 -13.98 17.65 29.54
CA SER A 591 -14.92 17.80 28.44
C SER A 591 -15.93 16.64 28.37
N ILE A 592 -15.47 15.40 28.54
CA ILE A 592 -16.35 14.21 28.61
C ILE A 592 -17.32 14.33 29.79
N ALA A 593 -16.85 14.72 30.97
CA ALA A 593 -17.71 14.88 32.15
C ALA A 593 -18.82 15.92 31.92
N SER A 594 -18.47 17.08 31.32
CA SER A 594 -19.45 18.12 30.98
C SER A 594 -20.49 17.64 29.97
N ARG A 595 -20.08 16.89 28.93
CA ARG A 595 -20.99 16.36 27.91
C ARG A 595 -21.91 15.27 28.45
N ASN A 596 -21.42 14.41 29.33
CA ASN A 596 -22.24 13.41 30.00
C ASN A 596 -23.32 14.05 30.87
N SER A 597 -22.99 15.14 31.58
CA SER A 597 -23.98 15.92 32.34
C SER A 597 -25.07 16.50 31.44
N LEU A 598 -24.70 17.03 30.27
CA LEU A 598 -25.67 17.58 29.31
C LEU A 598 -26.59 16.49 28.73
N VAL A 599 -26.04 15.32 28.42
CA VAL A 599 -26.81 14.17 27.92
C VAL A 599 -27.81 13.69 28.97
N GLU A 600 -27.43 13.60 30.24
CA GLU A 600 -28.35 13.23 31.32
C GLU A 600 -29.47 14.26 31.50
N GLN A 601 -29.16 15.55 31.37
CA GLN A 601 -30.17 16.60 31.43
C GLN A 601 -31.15 16.52 30.24
N GLN A 602 -30.67 16.19 29.05
CA GLN A 602 -31.53 15.95 27.88
C GLN A 602 -32.41 14.72 28.06
N LYS A 603 -31.89 13.62 28.58
CA LYS A 603 -32.69 12.41 28.89
C LYS A 603 -33.81 12.72 29.86
N LEU A 604 -33.55 13.53 30.89
CA LEU A 604 -34.57 13.94 31.86
C LEU A 604 -35.72 14.71 31.17
N ASN A 605 -35.38 15.66 30.30
CA ASN A 605 -36.36 16.42 29.53
C ASN A 605 -37.18 15.52 28.58
N TYR A 606 -36.52 14.58 27.89
CA TYR A 606 -37.23 13.64 27.02
C TYR A 606 -38.20 12.76 27.80
N ASN A 607 -37.79 12.25 28.97
CA ASN A 607 -38.65 11.43 29.81
C ASN A 607 -39.88 12.20 30.33
N GLN A 608 -39.71 13.49 30.66
CA GLN A 608 -40.84 14.35 31.03
C GLN A 608 -41.82 14.53 29.87
N HIS A 609 -41.30 14.81 28.66
CA HIS A 609 -42.15 15.00 27.49
C HIS A 609 -42.88 13.70 27.08
N LEU A 610 -42.21 12.56 27.23
CA LEU A 610 -42.80 11.25 26.93
C LEU A 610 -43.97 10.94 27.88
N LYS A 611 -43.86 11.36 29.15
CA LYS A 611 -44.95 11.25 30.13
C LYS A 611 -46.13 12.18 29.78
N GLU A 612 -45.88 13.41 29.36
CA GLU A 612 -46.93 14.33 28.90
C GLU A 612 -47.70 13.79 27.70
N VAL A 613 -46.99 13.19 26.73
CA VAL A 613 -47.60 12.57 25.55
C VAL A 613 -48.43 11.34 25.94
N GLN A 614 -47.95 10.53 26.89
CA GLN A 614 -48.74 9.41 27.42
C GLN A 614 -50.03 9.88 28.10
N ASP A 615 -49.96 10.94 28.92
CA ASP A 615 -51.13 11.50 29.60
C ASP A 615 -52.15 12.08 28.59
N GLN A 616 -51.68 12.74 27.53
CA GLN A 616 -52.54 13.21 26.45
C GLN A 616 -53.20 12.06 25.68
N LEU A 617 -52.45 11.00 25.39
CA LEU A 617 -52.98 9.83 24.70
C LEU A 617 -54.11 9.17 25.50
N SER A 618 -53.92 8.99 26.82
CA SER A 618 -54.96 8.43 27.69
C SER A 618 -56.24 9.28 27.68
N ARG A 619 -56.13 10.61 27.75
CA ARG A 619 -57.32 11.50 27.67
C ARG A 619 -58.06 11.35 26.35
N THR A 620 -57.33 11.33 25.23
CA THR A 620 -57.95 11.16 23.91
C THR A 620 -58.60 9.79 23.74
N LEU A 621 -58.07 8.75 24.39
CA LEU A 621 -58.66 7.42 24.40
C LEU A 621 -59.97 7.39 25.19
N GLU A 622 -60.00 8.07 26.35
CA GLU A 622 -61.20 8.22 27.18
C GLU A 622 -62.32 8.96 26.41
N GLU A 623 -61.98 10.05 25.72
CA GLU A 623 -62.90 10.80 24.87
C GLU A 623 -63.43 9.97 23.69
N ALA A 624 -62.56 9.17 23.05
CA ALA A 624 -62.95 8.27 21.97
C ALA A 624 -63.97 7.22 22.46
N ASN A 625 -63.74 6.62 23.63
CA ASN A 625 -64.65 5.64 24.22
C ASN A 625 -66.01 6.27 24.55
N GLN A 626 -66.04 7.50 25.07
CA GLN A 626 -67.31 8.21 25.35
C GLN A 626 -68.09 8.50 24.07
N LEU A 627 -67.40 8.87 22.97
CA LEU A 627 -68.04 9.09 21.69
C LEU A 627 -68.60 7.79 21.08
N GLU A 628 -67.92 6.66 21.30
CA GLU A 628 -68.37 5.36 20.82
C GLU A 628 -69.66 4.90 21.53
N VAL A 629 -69.77 5.15 22.84
CA VAL A 629 -71.02 4.91 23.60
C VAL A 629 -72.17 5.77 23.04
N LYS A 630 -71.95 7.07 22.82
CA LYS A 630 -72.96 7.96 22.24
C LYS A 630 -73.37 7.53 20.82
N LEU A 631 -72.46 7.00 20.03
CA LEU A 631 -72.75 6.47 18.70
C LEU A 631 -73.65 5.24 18.77
N GLN A 632 -73.44 4.34 19.73
CA GLN A 632 -74.32 3.19 19.95
C GLN A 632 -75.74 3.62 20.37
N GLU A 633 -75.84 4.62 21.26
CA GLU A 633 -77.12 5.20 21.66
C GLU A 633 -77.86 5.79 20.45
N ALA A 634 -77.18 6.60 19.63
CA ALA A 634 -77.77 7.18 18.43
C ALA A 634 -78.27 6.12 17.43
N LYS A 635 -77.50 5.05 17.21
CA LYS A 635 -77.92 3.92 16.36
C LYS A 635 -79.17 3.21 16.89
N SER A 636 -79.30 3.07 18.21
CA SER A 636 -80.49 2.46 18.81
C SER A 636 -81.75 3.33 18.62
N VAL A 637 -81.59 4.65 18.69
CA VAL A 637 -82.68 5.62 18.43
C VAL A 637 -83.08 5.57 16.97
N GLU A 638 -82.12 5.53 16.04
CA GLU A 638 -82.38 5.42 14.60
C GLU A 638 -83.14 4.13 14.25
N LEU A 639 -82.79 3.00 14.89
CA LEU A 639 -83.50 1.74 14.67
C LEU A 639 -84.96 1.83 15.14
N ASN A 640 -85.19 2.45 16.31
CA ASN A 640 -86.54 2.66 16.84
C ASN A 640 -87.36 3.62 15.98
N THR A 641 -86.77 4.66 15.41
CA THR A 641 -87.47 5.57 14.51
C THR A 641 -87.80 4.88 13.18
N LYS A 642 -86.89 4.07 12.63
CA LYS A 642 -87.17 3.24 11.45
C LYS A 642 -88.34 2.28 11.66
N LEU A 643 -88.42 1.62 12.82
CA LEU A 643 -89.55 0.75 13.15
C LEU A 643 -90.88 1.54 13.18
N LYS A 644 -90.88 2.74 13.78
CA LYS A 644 -92.07 3.60 13.82
C LYS A 644 -92.50 4.05 12.43
N VAL A 645 -91.56 4.37 11.55
CA VAL A 645 -91.85 4.74 10.16
C VAL A 645 -92.50 3.57 9.44
N GLN A 646 -91.99 2.35 9.56
CA GLN A 646 -92.62 1.16 8.98
C GLN A 646 -94.05 0.94 9.48
N THR A 647 -94.31 1.12 10.77
CA THR A 647 -95.68 0.98 11.30
C THR A 647 -96.65 2.05 10.78
N LEU A 648 -96.14 3.24 10.49
CA LEU A 648 -96.94 4.33 9.91
C LEU A 648 -97.19 4.09 8.41
N GLU A 649 -96.22 3.55 7.69
CA GLU A 649 -96.36 3.14 6.29
C GLU A 649 -97.41 2.02 6.15
N ASP A 650 -97.39 1.02 7.02
CA ASP A 650 -98.41 -0.05 7.06
C ASP A 650 -99.83 0.49 7.34
N LEU A 651 -99.95 1.51 8.21
CA LEU A 651 -101.23 2.16 8.51
C LEU A 651 -101.74 3.00 7.33
N LEU A 652 -100.85 3.71 6.64
CA LEU A 652 -101.17 4.46 5.43
C LEU A 652 -101.68 3.52 4.34
N GLN A 653 -100.98 2.40 4.11
CA GLN A 653 -101.38 1.41 3.10
C GLN A 653 -102.77 0.81 3.41
N ARG A 654 -103.09 0.60 4.70
CA ARG A 654 -104.43 0.18 5.13
C ARG A 654 -105.50 1.25 4.88
N LEU A 655 -105.21 2.51 5.16
CA LEU A 655 -106.13 3.62 4.91
C LEU A 655 -106.38 3.81 3.42
N GLU A 656 -105.35 3.74 2.59
CA GLU A 656 -105.46 3.79 1.12
C GLU A 656 -106.33 2.65 0.59
N SER A 657 -106.16 1.42 1.11
CA SER A 657 -107.03 0.28 0.76
C SER A 657 -108.49 0.46 1.20
N GLY A 658 -108.72 1.21 2.28
CA GLY A 658 -110.06 1.53 2.79
C GLY A 658 -110.76 2.61 1.95
N VAL A 659 -110.01 3.64 1.54
CA VAL A 659 -110.51 4.70 0.65
C VAL A 659 -110.88 4.12 -0.71
N SER A 660 -110.04 3.26 -1.28
CA SER A 660 -110.30 2.62 -2.57
C SER A 660 -111.54 1.69 -2.54
N LYS A 661 -111.86 1.11 -1.38
CA LYS A 661 -113.11 0.36 -1.18
C LYS A 661 -114.35 1.26 -1.15
N LEU A 662 -114.27 2.40 -0.47
CA LEU A 662 -115.36 3.37 -0.37
C LEU A 662 -115.67 4.04 -1.72
N GLU A 663 -114.65 4.29 -2.55
CA GLU A 663 -114.83 4.76 -3.92
C GLU A 663 -115.57 3.73 -4.78
N SER A 664 -115.28 2.43 -4.62
CA SER A 664 -115.99 1.36 -5.34
C SER A 664 -117.47 1.19 -4.93
N ASP A 665 -117.82 1.57 -3.70
CA ASP A 665 -119.20 1.47 -3.20
C ASP A 665 -120.01 2.75 -3.52
N SER A 666 -119.36 3.91 -3.61
CA SER A 666 -119.93 5.14 -4.17
C SER A 666 -120.33 4.99 -5.65
N ASP A 667 -119.51 4.31 -6.44
CA ASP A 667 -119.82 4.04 -7.85
C ASP A 667 -120.98 3.05 -8.03
N LYS A 668 -121.23 2.15 -7.08
CA LYS A 668 -122.41 1.28 -7.08
C LYS A 668 -123.69 2.03 -6.68
N GLU A 669 -123.58 3.03 -5.81
CA GLU A 669 -124.72 3.85 -5.38
C GLU A 669 -125.18 4.83 -6.48
N SER A 670 -124.27 5.30 -7.35
CA SER A 670 -124.63 6.13 -8.52
C SER A 670 -125.41 5.34 -9.59
N VAL A 671 -125.03 4.09 -9.84
CA VAL A 671 -125.71 3.19 -10.80
C VAL A 671 -127.12 2.81 -10.32
N LEU A 672 -127.32 2.66 -9.00
CA LEU A 672 -128.64 2.38 -8.42
C LEU A 672 -129.60 3.60 -8.47
N LYS A 673 -129.08 4.83 -8.35
CA LYS A 673 -129.90 6.05 -8.48
C LYS A 673 -130.37 6.32 -9.91
N GLU A 674 -129.61 5.88 -10.92
CA GLU A 674 -130.00 6.04 -12.33
C GLU A 674 -131.01 4.98 -12.82
N GLN A 675 -131.11 3.82 -12.15
CA GLN A 675 -132.14 2.81 -12.41
C GLN A 675 -133.50 3.13 -11.76
N VAL A 676 -133.52 3.84 -10.63
CA VAL A 676 -134.77 4.24 -9.95
C VAL A 676 -135.47 5.40 -10.69
N ALA A 677 -134.73 6.30 -11.35
CA ALA A 677 -135.30 7.41 -12.11
C ALA A 677 -135.93 7.02 -13.49
N ARG A 678 -135.91 5.73 -13.86
CA ARG A 678 -136.61 5.21 -15.07
C ARG A 678 -137.91 4.45 -14.75
N LEU A 679 -138.27 4.31 -13.47
CA LEU A 679 -139.47 3.59 -13.02
C LEU A 679 -140.49 4.48 -12.28
N GLU A 680 -140.26 5.80 -12.28
CA GLU A 680 -141.26 6.84 -12.00
C GLU A 680 -141.50 7.66 -13.29
#